data_AF-A0A961GYE8-F1
#
_entry.id   AF-A0A961GYE8-F1
#
_cell.length_a   1.000
_cell.length_b   1.000
_cell.length_c   1.000
_cell.angle_alpha   90.00
_cell.angle_beta   90.00
_cell.angle_gamma   90.00
#
_symmetry.space_group_name_H-M   'P 1'
#
loop_
_entity.id
_entity.type
_entity.pdbx_description
1 polymer ?
#
loop_
_entity_poly.entity_id
_entity_poly.type
_entity_poly.pdbx_seq_one_letter_code
_entity_poly.pdbx_strand_id
1 'polypeptide(L)'
;MKTELPPILESKLADFRKRVWVVKLTEGLLAAAFGIVLSYVLVFALDRIMETPAWLRASLLIAGALTLGLGLPLKWHRWVWRQRRLEDAARLLKRTFPRLGDQLLGIVELAHVEAGSAGRSERLVQAAMDQAADAVKDKDFTHAVPEAKHFQWGWAAGVTAMLAVAALTLVPDAAWNAMARWVTPWRDVERFTFAKIEKLPDRLVVPYAEPFDLKVQLDKDTRWSPSQAKARIGDQPVVVSGLQQHEYPLAFPPQKEDAALSLSLGDVRKTVNVLPRTRPELTALSVRTRLPAYLKYKTEPVIEVRGGSVSVLKGAKAALEATASRELASAEVDGEAEKVSGAKVTTPFHEIAGDAEKHVMWKDRDGLTPREPLVLKINAIEDEAPRLAARRETQEQVVLDSEVVVFNVDVQDDFGIQRTGLEWRSVNDDKTKGDKIAAAGEPEKKALEAKATFCAARDGVEPQTLEIRAWAEDYLPNRKRAYSAAFLLHVLNKTDHALWLTEQFGKWLEAARESYEREQQLHATNKELRALSPADLDRPENRRKIAQQASAENANAARLSSLNQSGRSLVEQATRNDEFDAKRLESWATMLKSLQDIAAKRMPSVADLLKQSSSAKAGKPGQSTASNSPSNPSQQSQSQKKGEPGEGKAGQSKPSAPQIANGQDLPKPPSSGKASDEAPKKENMPSIADKEGSMSKPELKPADPNAKPSPPKPSTMKLPTTQMAAAPSKKKDGEEEKPQEAQTLAQKKMDDAIDEQKLLLAEFARVSDELSQILASLEASTFVKRLKAASRQQLVAAKDLNTKTLSAFGLERKPVKDAKAIAEHEREQSETVRVIQSDMEAYFARKPDMQFKNIIGQMKETQIVRALATVGDQAAVNLSGNSMAGAEFWADTLDRWAEEMVAASECKSCSSCSADSLPPEIVLKVMKALRDEMKLRDETRELENAKPALKAGEHSQKSANLASKQFGIQAGVRGAFDDIRRLPQGNEKFGKELKLLGAVMQVMMEAAGILDNADTGAPAIAAETEAIELLLQAKRQSPKGGGGGGSNPGGGGTADSASQAALADLGPGSDAETHVQTRPVGQSTGKAGRELPEEFKTGLDAYFNKLEAGGGAK
;
A
#
# COMPACT_ATOMS: atom_id res chain seq x y z
N MET A 1 106.55 -15.01 93.83
CA MET A 1 106.77 -14.10 92.67
C MET A 1 106.51 -14.91 91.42
N LYS A 2 105.73 -14.41 90.46
CA LYS A 2 105.56 -15.09 89.17
C LYS A 2 106.90 -15.07 88.44
N THR A 3 107.39 -16.22 87.99
CA THR A 3 108.56 -16.28 87.11
C THR A 3 108.15 -15.72 85.75
N GLU A 4 108.63 -14.52 85.43
CA GLU A 4 108.35 -13.89 84.14
C GLU A 4 109.09 -14.64 83.02
N LEU A 5 108.41 -14.86 81.90
CA LEU A 5 109.02 -15.42 80.69
C LEU A 5 110.13 -14.49 80.19
N PRO A 6 111.20 -15.02 79.56
CA PRO A 6 112.20 -14.17 78.93
C PRO A 6 111.54 -13.22 77.91
N PRO A 7 111.85 -11.90 77.93
CA PRO A 7 111.16 -10.90 77.10
C PRO A 7 111.31 -11.17 75.60
N ILE A 8 112.38 -11.85 75.20
CA ILE A 8 112.64 -12.28 73.81
C ILE A 8 111.65 -13.37 73.37
N LEU A 9 111.27 -14.30 74.25
CA LEU A 9 110.28 -15.35 73.94
C LEU A 9 108.87 -14.76 73.83
N GLU A 10 108.50 -13.91 74.78
CA GLU A 10 107.18 -13.30 74.83
C GLU A 10 106.94 -12.40 73.61
N SER A 11 107.92 -11.56 73.25
CA SER A 11 107.83 -10.71 72.05
C SER A 11 107.74 -11.52 70.75
N LYS A 12 108.60 -12.54 70.55
CA LYS A 12 108.56 -13.39 69.34
C LYS A 12 107.26 -14.19 69.20
N LEU A 13 106.72 -14.74 70.29
CA LEU A 13 105.43 -15.46 70.28
C LEU A 13 104.24 -14.51 70.09
N ALA A 14 104.29 -13.32 70.71
CA ALA A 14 103.26 -12.28 70.51
C ALA A 14 103.26 -11.74 69.07
N ASP A 15 104.43 -11.57 68.45
CA ASP A 15 104.57 -11.13 67.06
C ASP A 15 104.10 -12.21 66.08
N PHE A 16 104.42 -13.48 66.33
CA PHE A 16 103.87 -14.60 65.56
C PHE A 16 102.34 -14.65 65.65
N ARG A 17 101.76 -14.49 66.86
CA ARG A 17 100.31 -14.43 67.06
C ARG A 17 99.66 -13.25 66.32
N LYS A 18 100.23 -12.04 66.45
CA LYS A 18 99.76 -10.85 65.72
C LYS A 18 99.78 -11.11 64.21
N ARG A 19 100.82 -11.75 63.70
CA ARG A 19 100.93 -12.09 62.28
C ARG A 19 99.89 -13.11 61.82
N VAL A 20 99.61 -14.14 62.61
CA VAL A 20 98.52 -15.10 62.32
C VAL A 20 97.18 -14.39 62.27
N TRP A 21 96.89 -13.49 63.21
CA TRP A 21 95.66 -12.68 63.21
C TRP A 21 95.56 -11.82 61.96
N VAL A 22 96.60 -11.06 61.64
CA VAL A 22 96.63 -10.17 60.47
C VAL A 22 96.43 -10.96 59.18
N VAL A 23 97.18 -12.05 58.96
CA VAL A 23 97.11 -12.83 57.72
C VAL A 23 95.75 -13.54 57.57
N LYS A 24 95.16 -14.08 58.64
CA LYS A 24 93.88 -14.80 58.56
C LYS A 24 92.66 -13.88 58.51
N LEU A 25 92.75 -12.69 59.10
CA LEU A 25 91.73 -11.66 58.94
C LEU A 25 91.78 -11.03 57.55
N THR A 26 92.97 -10.77 56.98
CA THR A 26 93.08 -10.27 55.60
C THR A 26 92.57 -11.30 54.60
N GLU A 27 92.83 -12.60 54.80
CA GLU A 27 92.17 -13.67 54.02
C GLU A 27 90.64 -13.67 54.15
N GLY A 28 90.09 -13.29 55.31
CA GLY A 28 88.64 -13.19 55.51
C GLY A 28 88.04 -11.99 54.79
N LEU A 29 88.68 -10.83 54.92
CA LEU A 29 88.28 -9.59 54.25
C LEU A 29 88.35 -9.72 52.73
N LEU A 30 89.43 -10.28 52.19
CA LEU A 30 89.59 -10.45 50.74
C LEU A 30 88.59 -11.45 50.16
N ALA A 31 88.29 -12.54 50.88
CA ALA A 31 87.26 -13.49 50.45
C ALA A 31 85.84 -12.89 50.49
N ALA A 32 85.54 -12.07 51.50
CA ALA A 32 84.27 -11.35 51.60
C ALA A 32 84.12 -10.29 50.50
N ALA A 33 85.17 -9.52 50.23
CA ALA A 33 85.20 -8.54 49.14
C ALA A 33 85.00 -9.22 47.78
N PHE A 34 85.69 -10.33 47.53
CA PHE A 34 85.49 -11.14 46.32
C PHE A 34 84.03 -11.62 46.18
N GLY A 35 83.43 -12.17 47.23
CA GLY A 35 82.06 -12.69 47.18
C GLY A 35 81.02 -11.62 46.81
N ILE A 36 81.15 -10.42 47.36
CA ILE A 36 80.25 -9.29 47.07
C ILE A 36 80.46 -8.80 45.63
N VAL A 37 81.70 -8.52 45.22
CA VAL A 37 82.00 -7.99 43.88
C VAL A 37 81.64 -9.01 42.79
N LEU A 38 81.91 -10.30 43.02
CA LEU A 38 81.54 -11.36 42.08
C LEU A 38 80.02 -11.43 41.88
N SER A 39 79.22 -11.27 42.94
CA SER A 39 77.76 -11.28 42.82
C SER A 39 77.23 -10.15 41.94
N TYR A 40 77.81 -8.96 42.02
CA TYR A 40 77.49 -7.83 41.14
C TYR A 40 77.90 -8.12 39.69
N VAL A 41 79.13 -8.58 39.46
CA VAL A 41 79.64 -8.89 38.11
C VAL A 41 78.78 -9.97 37.43
N LEU A 42 78.30 -10.96 38.19
CA LEU A 42 77.37 -11.97 37.69
C LEU A 42 76.01 -11.37 37.29
N VAL A 43 75.44 -10.47 38.09
CA VAL A 43 74.19 -9.77 37.71
C VAL A 43 74.39 -8.92 36.46
N PHE A 44 75.50 -8.16 36.38
CA PHE A 44 75.84 -7.37 35.20
C PHE A 44 75.95 -8.24 33.93
N ALA A 45 76.63 -9.39 34.01
CA ALA A 45 76.77 -10.31 32.89
C ALA A 45 75.43 -10.96 32.50
N LEU A 46 74.65 -11.42 33.47
CA LEU A 46 73.35 -12.04 33.22
C LEU A 46 72.34 -11.05 32.62
N ASP A 47 72.38 -9.78 33.03
CA ASP A 47 71.57 -8.70 32.45
C ASP A 47 71.91 -8.38 30.98
N ARG A 48 72.97 -8.95 30.40
CA ARG A 48 73.25 -8.87 28.96
C ARG A 48 72.62 -10.00 28.17
N ILE A 49 72.38 -11.14 28.81
CA ILE A 49 71.91 -12.37 28.16
C ILE A 49 70.41 -12.55 28.35
N MET A 50 69.89 -12.26 29.54
CA MET A 50 68.50 -12.47 29.89
C MET A 50 67.97 -11.38 30.82
N GLU A 51 66.65 -11.36 31.02
CA GLU A 51 66.04 -10.53 32.05
C GLU A 51 66.20 -11.25 33.39
N THR A 52 67.07 -10.74 34.26
CA THR A 52 67.34 -11.38 35.55
C THR A 52 66.14 -11.24 36.49
N PRO A 53 65.47 -12.35 36.85
CA PRO A 53 64.31 -12.29 37.71
C PRO A 53 64.72 -11.84 39.13
N ALA A 54 63.78 -11.19 39.83
CA ALA A 54 64.02 -10.62 41.16
C ALA A 54 64.59 -11.65 42.15
N TRP A 55 64.10 -12.90 42.10
CA TRP A 55 64.57 -13.97 42.97
C TRP A 55 66.04 -14.35 42.72
N LEU A 56 66.52 -14.31 41.47
CA LEU A 56 67.90 -14.65 41.11
C LEU A 56 68.85 -13.52 41.50
N ARG A 57 68.42 -12.26 41.34
CA ARG A 57 69.17 -11.10 41.84
C ARG A 57 69.28 -11.13 43.37
N ALA A 58 68.18 -11.44 44.06
CA ALA A 58 68.16 -11.58 45.51
C ALA A 58 69.05 -12.72 45.99
N SER A 59 69.02 -13.89 45.34
CA SER A 59 69.85 -15.03 45.74
C SER A 59 71.34 -14.76 45.56
N LEU A 60 71.74 -14.08 44.47
CA LEU A 60 73.12 -13.66 44.24
C LEU A 60 73.59 -12.63 45.27
N LEU A 61 72.74 -11.63 45.59
CA LEU A 61 73.04 -10.63 46.63
C LEU A 61 73.20 -11.28 48.01
N ILE A 62 72.28 -12.18 48.38
CA ILE A 62 72.33 -12.91 49.66
C ILE A 62 73.58 -13.78 49.70
N ALA A 63 73.90 -14.53 48.64
CA ALA A 63 75.10 -15.36 48.57
C ALA A 63 76.37 -14.53 48.77
N GLY A 64 76.47 -13.36 48.12
CA GLY A 64 77.56 -12.41 48.33
C GLY A 64 77.62 -11.90 49.77
N ALA A 65 76.49 -11.48 50.33
CA ALA A 65 76.40 -10.95 51.69
C ALA A 65 76.72 -12.00 52.77
N LEU A 66 76.37 -13.27 52.58
CA LEU A 66 76.69 -14.36 53.53
C LEU A 66 78.21 -14.56 53.69
N THR A 67 79.00 -14.30 52.65
CA THR A 67 80.47 -14.40 52.75
C THR A 67 81.04 -13.39 53.74
N LEU A 68 80.45 -12.20 53.83
CA LEU A 68 80.81 -11.17 54.80
C LEU A 68 80.15 -11.42 56.16
N GLY A 69 78.85 -11.71 56.18
CA GLY A 69 78.04 -11.83 57.40
C GLY A 69 78.30 -13.08 58.25
N LEU A 70 78.64 -14.22 57.63
CA LEU A 70 78.97 -15.47 58.34
C LEU A 70 80.46 -15.80 58.25
N GLY A 71 81.07 -15.61 57.08
CA GLY A 71 82.47 -16.01 56.84
C GLY A 71 83.48 -15.25 57.70
N LEU A 72 83.29 -13.94 57.87
CA LEU A 72 84.21 -13.08 58.61
C LEU A 72 84.12 -13.28 60.14
N PRO A 73 82.94 -13.35 60.77
CA PRO A 73 82.82 -13.69 62.20
C PRO A 73 83.33 -15.09 62.54
N LEU A 74 83.10 -16.09 61.68
CA LEU A 74 83.60 -17.45 61.90
C LEU A 74 85.13 -17.50 61.85
N LYS A 75 85.77 -16.77 60.92
CA LYS A 75 87.24 -16.64 60.88
C LYS A 75 87.77 -15.87 62.09
N TRP A 76 87.11 -14.79 62.50
CA TRP A 76 87.45 -14.03 63.70
C TRP A 76 87.39 -14.92 64.96
N HIS A 77 86.30 -15.66 65.15
CA HIS A 77 86.14 -16.56 66.29
C HIS A 77 87.22 -17.66 66.29
N ARG A 78 87.48 -18.28 65.13
CA ARG A 78 88.45 -19.37 65.00
C ARG A 78 89.90 -18.94 65.20
N TRP A 79 90.31 -17.76 64.72
CA TRP A 79 91.72 -17.34 64.69
C TRP A 79 92.07 -16.27 65.72
N VAL A 80 91.14 -15.38 66.08
CA VAL A 80 91.39 -14.32 67.08
C VAL A 80 90.90 -14.74 68.47
N TRP A 81 89.68 -15.28 68.57
CA TRP A 81 89.07 -15.62 69.87
C TRP A 81 89.64 -16.90 70.49
N ARG A 82 89.83 -17.96 69.68
CA ARG A 82 90.37 -19.25 70.16
C ARG A 82 91.89 -19.27 70.37
N GLN A 83 92.64 -18.28 69.88
CA GLN A 83 94.12 -18.25 69.95
C GLN A 83 94.62 -17.05 70.76
N ARG A 84 93.96 -16.77 71.88
CA ARG A 84 94.25 -15.61 72.73
C ARG A 84 95.49 -15.80 73.59
N ARG A 85 95.76 -17.03 74.02
CA ARG A 85 96.86 -17.30 74.96
C ARG A 85 98.15 -17.67 74.21
N LEU A 86 99.30 -17.46 74.84
CA LEU A 86 100.61 -17.70 74.23
C LEU A 86 100.87 -19.21 74.00
N GLU A 87 100.23 -20.07 74.80
CA GLU A 87 100.27 -21.54 74.63
C GLU A 87 99.65 -21.97 73.29
N ASP A 88 98.60 -21.29 72.85
CA ASP A 88 97.91 -21.61 71.59
C ASP A 88 98.78 -21.24 70.37
N ALA A 89 99.57 -20.17 70.47
CA ALA A 89 100.56 -19.79 69.48
C ALA A 89 101.72 -20.80 69.40
N ALA A 90 102.19 -21.30 70.55
CA ALA A 90 103.18 -22.37 70.62
C ALA A 90 102.64 -23.70 70.03
N ARG A 91 101.36 -24.02 70.28
CA ARG A 91 100.68 -25.20 69.73
C ARG A 91 100.51 -25.15 68.21
N LEU A 92 100.37 -23.95 67.63
CA LEU A 92 100.39 -23.76 66.18
C LEU A 92 101.79 -23.94 65.60
N LEU A 93 102.81 -23.45 66.30
CA LEU A 93 104.22 -23.66 65.94
C LEU A 93 104.60 -25.15 65.93
N LYS A 94 104.03 -25.96 66.82
CA LYS A 94 104.24 -27.42 66.87
C LYS A 94 103.95 -28.12 65.53
N ARG A 95 103.06 -27.58 64.69
CA ARG A 95 102.72 -28.20 63.40
C ARG A 95 103.84 -28.07 62.36
N THR A 96 104.59 -26.97 62.40
CA THR A 96 105.69 -26.67 61.47
C THR A 96 107.07 -26.97 62.07
N PHE A 97 107.22 -26.81 63.39
CA PHE A 97 108.42 -27.15 64.14
C PHE A 97 108.06 -28.04 65.36
N PRO A 98 107.96 -29.37 65.20
CA PRO A 98 107.48 -30.26 66.25
C PRO A 98 108.31 -30.22 67.54
N ARG A 99 109.63 -30.31 67.42
CA ARG A 99 110.56 -30.32 68.57
C ARG A 99 110.59 -28.97 69.31
N LEU A 100 110.64 -27.88 68.56
CA LEU A 100 110.74 -26.52 69.11
C LEU A 100 109.39 -26.05 69.68
N GLY A 101 108.27 -26.43 69.05
CA GLY A 101 106.93 -26.14 69.54
C GLY A 101 106.60 -26.87 70.84
N ASP A 102 107.02 -28.14 71.00
CA ASP A 102 106.86 -28.86 72.28
C ASP A 102 107.73 -28.29 73.40
N GLN A 103 108.96 -27.87 73.08
CA GLN A 103 109.84 -27.19 74.04
C GLN A 103 109.25 -25.84 74.48
N LEU A 104 108.76 -25.02 73.55
CA LEU A 104 108.16 -23.73 73.86
C LEU A 104 106.81 -23.86 74.58
N LEU A 105 105.99 -24.84 74.22
CA LEU A 105 104.75 -25.13 74.93
C LEU A 105 105.04 -25.57 76.37
N GLY A 106 105.98 -26.50 76.54
CA GLY A 106 106.42 -26.95 77.86
C GLY A 106 106.93 -25.78 78.72
N ILE A 107 107.73 -24.88 78.15
CA ILE A 107 108.29 -23.72 78.88
C ILE A 107 107.22 -22.68 79.24
N VAL A 108 106.27 -22.39 78.34
CA VAL A 108 105.15 -21.47 78.62
C VAL A 108 104.19 -22.06 79.65
N GLU A 109 103.95 -23.38 79.62
CA GLU A 109 103.18 -24.10 80.64
C GLU A 109 103.94 -24.12 81.99
N LEU A 110 105.25 -24.36 81.99
CA LEU A 110 106.11 -24.29 83.17
C LEU A 110 106.11 -22.90 83.83
N ALA A 111 106.06 -21.82 83.02
CA ALA A 111 106.02 -20.44 83.50
C ALA A 111 104.68 -20.04 84.16
N HIS A 112 103.59 -20.76 83.86
CA HIS A 112 102.25 -20.48 84.40
C HIS A 112 101.87 -21.32 85.63
N VAL A 113 102.71 -22.27 86.07
CA VAL A 113 102.45 -23.06 87.29
C VAL A 113 102.79 -22.25 88.54
N GLU A 114 101.83 -22.12 89.46
CA GLU A 114 101.98 -21.36 90.71
C GLU A 114 103.15 -21.88 91.58
N ALA A 115 103.92 -20.93 92.13
CA ALA A 115 105.06 -21.15 93.02
C ALA A 115 104.61 -21.78 94.36
N GLY A 116 104.34 -23.08 94.36
CA GLY A 116 103.91 -23.82 95.54
C GLY A 116 104.01 -25.36 95.43
N SER A 117 104.26 -25.93 94.25
CA SER A 117 104.46 -27.38 94.11
C SER A 117 105.90 -27.78 94.46
N ALA A 118 106.09 -28.37 95.64
CA ALA A 118 107.38 -28.77 96.21
C ALA A 118 108.24 -29.63 95.25
N GLY A 119 109.52 -29.27 95.10
CA GLY A 119 110.54 -30.11 94.43
C GLY A 119 111.16 -29.57 93.14
N ARG A 120 111.13 -28.26 92.85
CA ARG A 120 111.84 -27.68 91.69
C ARG A 120 113.08 -26.88 92.09
N SER A 121 114.18 -27.12 91.36
CA SER A 121 115.36 -26.24 91.36
C SER A 121 115.11 -25.05 90.45
N GLU A 122 115.02 -23.84 91.02
CA GLU A 122 114.82 -22.58 90.28
C GLU A 122 115.90 -22.37 89.21
N ARG A 123 117.15 -22.80 89.47
CA ARG A 123 118.24 -22.70 88.51
C ARG A 123 118.05 -23.56 87.25
N LEU A 124 117.41 -24.74 87.36
CA LEU A 124 117.18 -25.59 86.19
C LEU A 124 116.06 -25.05 85.30
N VAL A 125 115.03 -24.42 85.90
CA VAL A 125 113.95 -23.77 85.15
C VAL A 125 114.48 -22.54 84.41
N GLN A 126 115.31 -21.73 85.07
CA GLN A 126 115.91 -20.54 84.47
C GLN A 126 116.91 -20.91 83.35
N ALA A 127 117.74 -21.94 83.54
CA ALA A 127 118.64 -22.44 82.48
C ALA A 127 117.88 -23.03 81.27
N ALA A 128 116.76 -23.73 81.50
CA ALA A 128 115.93 -24.23 80.41
C ALA A 128 115.22 -23.10 79.64
N MET A 129 114.82 -22.02 80.34
CA MET A 129 114.27 -20.81 79.73
C MET A 129 115.31 -20.06 78.89
N ASP A 130 116.54 -19.91 79.40
CA ASP A 130 117.64 -19.26 78.68
C ASP A 130 118.07 -20.08 77.45
N GLN A 131 118.15 -21.41 77.58
CA GLN A 131 118.47 -22.31 76.47
C GLN A 131 117.40 -22.25 75.36
N ALA A 132 116.12 -22.12 75.72
CA ALA A 132 115.06 -21.93 74.73
C ALA A 132 115.03 -20.51 74.14
N ALA A 133 115.41 -19.49 74.91
CA ALA A 133 115.56 -18.13 74.40
C ALA A 133 116.67 -18.05 73.35
N ASP A 134 117.82 -18.69 73.59
CA ASP A 134 118.90 -18.79 72.61
C ASP A 134 118.50 -19.63 71.39
N ALA A 135 117.78 -20.75 71.58
CA ALA A 135 117.33 -21.60 70.47
C ALA A 135 116.28 -20.93 69.54
N VAL A 136 115.63 -19.87 70.00
CA VAL A 136 114.58 -19.13 69.26
C VAL A 136 115.10 -17.81 68.66
N LYS A 137 116.16 -17.22 69.23
CA LYS A 137 116.67 -15.89 68.88
C LYS A 137 116.86 -15.69 67.37
N ASP A 138 117.49 -16.67 66.71
CA ASP A 138 117.87 -16.62 65.30
C ASP A 138 116.88 -17.31 64.35
N LYS A 139 115.71 -17.74 64.85
CA LYS A 139 114.69 -18.41 64.02
C LYS A 139 113.61 -17.45 63.54
N ASP A 140 113.21 -17.63 62.29
CA ASP A 140 112.13 -16.89 61.64
C ASP A 140 110.83 -17.70 61.62
N PHE A 141 109.79 -17.18 62.28
CA PHE A 141 108.46 -17.81 62.34
C PHE A 141 107.51 -17.34 61.23
N THR A 142 108.00 -16.56 60.27
CA THR A 142 107.24 -16.05 59.11
C THR A 142 106.54 -17.18 58.33
N HIS A 143 107.22 -18.30 58.11
CA HIS A 143 106.69 -19.44 57.35
C HIS A 143 105.87 -20.44 58.19
N ALA A 144 105.69 -20.19 59.49
CA ALA A 144 104.95 -21.09 60.38
C ALA A 144 103.43 -20.86 60.38
N VAL A 145 102.93 -19.82 59.68
CA VAL A 145 101.50 -19.52 59.58
C VAL A 145 100.80 -20.59 58.69
N PRO A 146 99.73 -21.28 59.16
CA PRO A 146 99.07 -22.34 58.41
C PRO A 146 98.48 -21.85 57.08
N GLU A 147 98.78 -22.54 55.96
CA GLU A 147 98.28 -22.29 54.58
C GLU A 147 97.85 -20.84 54.31
N ALA A 148 98.79 -19.95 54.02
CA ALA A 148 98.50 -18.55 53.78
C ALA A 148 97.92 -18.36 52.35
N LYS A 149 96.58 -18.25 52.23
CA LYS A 149 95.84 -18.09 50.95
C LYS A 149 95.50 -16.64 50.64
N HIS A 150 96.02 -15.67 51.38
CA HIS A 150 95.74 -14.23 51.17
C HIS A 150 96.13 -13.76 49.77
N PHE A 151 97.20 -14.30 49.18
CA PHE A 151 97.57 -14.00 47.79
C PHE A 151 96.56 -14.53 46.77
N GLN A 152 96.01 -15.74 46.97
CA GLN A 152 95.00 -16.32 46.09
C GLN A 152 93.69 -15.52 46.15
N TRP A 153 93.22 -15.19 47.36
CA TRP A 153 92.04 -14.34 47.55
C TRP A 153 92.26 -12.90 47.11
N GLY A 154 93.47 -12.37 47.30
CA GLY A 154 93.86 -11.04 46.81
C GLY A 154 93.85 -10.96 45.29
N TRP A 155 94.36 -11.99 44.61
CA TRP A 155 94.31 -12.08 43.15
C TRP A 155 92.87 -12.22 42.65
N ALA A 156 92.07 -13.11 43.25
CA ALA A 156 90.66 -13.30 42.88
C ALA A 156 89.81 -12.02 43.08
N ALA A 157 89.96 -11.35 44.24
CA ALA A 157 89.31 -10.08 44.52
C ALA A 157 89.79 -8.97 43.57
N GLY A 158 91.09 -8.93 43.26
CA GLY A 158 91.68 -7.97 42.32
C GLY A 158 91.12 -8.12 40.90
N VAL A 159 91.07 -9.35 40.37
CA VAL A 159 90.52 -9.63 39.02
C VAL A 159 89.05 -9.26 38.94
N THR A 160 88.24 -9.62 39.92
CA THR A 160 86.80 -9.29 39.93
C THR A 160 86.55 -7.79 40.11
N ALA A 161 87.34 -7.10 40.93
CA ALA A 161 87.29 -5.65 41.06
C ALA A 161 87.69 -4.95 39.74
N MET A 162 88.73 -5.45 39.05
CA MET A 162 89.14 -4.93 37.74
C MET A 162 88.02 -5.06 36.70
N LEU A 163 87.32 -6.20 36.67
CA LEU A 163 86.16 -6.40 35.78
C LEU A 163 85.01 -5.44 36.11
N ALA A 164 84.72 -5.24 37.40
CA ALA A 164 83.69 -4.29 37.83
C ALA A 164 84.04 -2.83 37.45
N VAL A 165 85.30 -2.43 37.62
CA VAL A 165 85.80 -1.11 37.23
C VAL A 165 85.75 -0.94 35.71
N ALA A 166 86.19 -1.96 34.94
CA ALA A 166 86.11 -1.93 33.48
C ALA A 166 84.66 -1.80 32.98
N ALA A 167 83.69 -2.45 33.64
CA ALA A 167 82.27 -2.29 33.31
C ALA A 167 81.77 -0.85 33.57
N LEU A 168 82.16 -0.26 34.71
CA LEU A 168 81.77 1.11 35.09
C LEU A 168 82.40 2.19 34.19
N THR A 169 83.58 1.95 33.61
CA THR A 169 84.25 2.91 32.73
C THR A 169 83.86 2.77 31.27
N LEU A 170 83.76 1.55 30.75
CA LEU A 170 83.44 1.30 29.34
C LEU A 170 81.94 1.45 29.05
N VAL A 171 81.07 1.09 30.02
CA VAL A 171 79.61 1.11 29.83
C VAL A 171 78.90 1.64 31.08
N PRO A 172 79.08 2.93 31.42
CA PRO A 172 78.65 3.49 32.70
C PRO A 172 77.14 3.34 32.95
N ASP A 173 76.29 3.63 31.96
CA ASP A 173 74.83 3.58 32.13
C ASP A 173 74.31 2.15 32.37
N ALA A 174 74.90 1.16 31.69
CA ALA A 174 74.56 -0.24 31.88
C ALA A 174 75.06 -0.75 33.24
N ALA A 175 76.27 -0.36 33.65
CA ALA A 175 76.86 -0.76 34.92
C ALA A 175 76.07 -0.18 36.11
N TRP A 176 75.69 1.11 36.04
CA TRP A 176 74.84 1.73 37.06
C TRP A 176 73.43 1.15 37.09
N ASN A 177 72.82 0.83 35.93
CA ASN A 177 71.53 0.14 35.89
C ASN A 177 71.61 -1.26 36.53
N ALA A 178 72.62 -2.06 36.18
CA ALA A 178 72.85 -3.37 36.79
C ALA A 178 73.11 -3.26 38.29
N MET A 179 73.84 -2.23 38.75
CA MET A 179 74.10 -2.02 40.17
C MET A 179 72.82 -1.62 40.93
N ALA A 180 71.98 -0.75 40.36
CA ALA A 180 70.68 -0.41 40.92
C ALA A 180 69.78 -1.65 41.02
N ARG A 181 69.75 -2.49 39.98
CA ARG A 181 69.00 -3.76 39.96
C ARG A 181 69.55 -4.80 40.93
N TRP A 182 70.87 -4.81 41.19
CA TRP A 182 71.53 -5.70 42.14
C TRP A 182 71.29 -5.30 43.60
N VAL A 183 71.43 -4.01 43.96
CA VAL A 183 71.21 -3.52 45.33
C VAL A 183 69.72 -3.50 45.70
N THR A 184 68.84 -3.31 44.71
CA THR A 184 67.37 -3.32 44.91
C THR A 184 66.69 -4.44 44.14
N PRO A 185 66.86 -5.71 44.55
CA PRO A 185 66.34 -6.85 43.79
C PRO A 185 64.80 -6.88 43.72
N TRP A 186 64.11 -6.27 44.67
CA TRP A 186 62.64 -6.24 44.74
C TRP A 186 61.99 -5.11 43.94
N ARG A 187 62.78 -4.13 43.48
CA ARG A 187 62.25 -2.96 42.77
C ARG A 187 62.22 -3.24 41.27
N ASP A 188 61.13 -2.85 40.63
CA ASP A 188 60.92 -3.07 39.19
C ASP A 188 61.64 -2.00 38.37
N VAL A 189 62.98 -2.09 38.36
CA VAL A 189 63.84 -1.21 37.58
C VAL A 189 64.00 -1.83 36.18
N GLU A 190 63.54 -1.12 35.16
CA GLU A 190 63.65 -1.53 33.77
C GLU A 190 65.12 -1.79 33.39
N ARG A 191 65.34 -2.87 32.64
CA ARG A 191 66.67 -3.25 32.15
C ARG A 191 67.16 -2.22 31.14
N PHE A 192 68.41 -1.78 31.30
CA PHE A 192 69.06 -0.98 30.27
C PHE A 192 69.35 -1.82 29.02
N THR A 193 68.74 -1.45 27.89
CA THR A 193 69.04 -1.95 26.54
C THR A 193 69.74 -0.88 25.71
N PHE A 194 70.64 -1.30 24.82
CA PHE A 194 71.39 -0.42 23.92
C PHE A 194 70.57 0.01 22.72
N ALA A 195 69.70 -0.88 22.22
CA ALA A 195 68.63 -0.50 21.31
C ALA A 195 67.43 0.01 22.11
N LYS A 196 66.90 1.17 21.75
CA LYS A 196 65.66 1.72 22.31
C LYS A 196 64.64 1.86 21.19
N ILE A 197 63.40 1.51 21.49
CA ILE A 197 62.28 1.67 20.57
C ILE A 197 61.29 2.62 21.21
N GLU A 198 60.53 3.32 20.37
CA GLU A 198 59.39 4.10 20.85
C GLU A 198 58.40 3.19 21.59
N LYS A 199 57.65 3.77 22.52
CA LYS A 199 56.73 3.02 23.38
C LYS A 199 55.61 2.40 22.53
N LEU A 200 55.71 1.09 22.30
CA LEU A 200 54.65 0.31 21.67
C LEU A 200 53.45 0.17 22.63
N PRO A 201 52.22 0.13 22.10
CA PRO A 201 51.03 -0.12 22.90
C PRO A 201 51.02 -1.56 23.42
N ASP A 202 50.53 -1.76 24.65
CA ASP A 202 50.41 -3.11 25.23
C ASP A 202 49.33 -3.95 24.51
N ARG A 203 48.37 -3.29 23.85
CA ARG A 203 47.30 -3.87 23.05
C ARG A 203 47.28 -3.22 21.67
N LEU A 204 47.40 -4.03 20.63
CA LEU A 204 47.33 -3.61 19.23
C LEU A 204 46.06 -4.19 18.59
N VAL A 205 45.07 -3.34 18.33
CA VAL A 205 43.87 -3.77 17.61
C VAL A 205 44.15 -3.75 16.11
N VAL A 206 43.82 -4.84 15.41
CA VAL A 206 44.05 -4.99 13.97
C VAL A 206 42.77 -5.42 13.26
N PRO A 207 42.63 -5.13 11.95
CA PRO A 207 41.46 -5.59 11.21
C PRO A 207 41.41 -7.11 11.13
N TYR A 208 40.23 -7.68 11.41
CA TYR A 208 39.99 -9.12 11.41
C TYR A 208 40.24 -9.74 10.03
N ALA A 209 41.05 -10.80 9.98
CA ALA A 209 41.37 -11.55 8.78
C ALA A 209 41.98 -10.74 7.61
N GLU A 210 42.63 -9.61 7.91
CA GLU A 210 43.40 -8.83 6.93
C GLU A 210 44.89 -8.78 7.32
N PRO A 211 45.81 -8.71 6.34
CA PRO A 211 47.23 -8.47 6.63
C PRO A 211 47.41 -7.07 7.21
N PHE A 212 48.35 -6.90 8.14
CA PHE A 212 48.64 -5.60 8.75
C PHE A 212 50.14 -5.40 8.93
N ASP A 213 50.56 -4.14 8.94
CA ASP A 213 51.95 -3.75 9.13
C ASP A 213 52.13 -3.11 10.51
N LEU A 214 53.11 -3.61 11.28
CA LEU A 214 53.56 -2.98 12.50
C LEU A 214 54.86 -2.21 12.21
N LYS A 215 54.80 -0.89 12.32
CA LYS A 215 55.98 -0.03 12.21
C LYS A 215 56.59 0.17 13.59
N VAL A 216 57.77 -0.41 13.81
CA VAL A 216 58.53 -0.21 15.05
C VAL A 216 59.59 0.86 14.80
N GLN A 217 59.46 2.03 15.43
CA GLN A 217 60.43 3.12 15.30
C GLN A 217 61.53 3.01 16.37
N LEU A 218 62.76 3.35 15.99
CA LEU A 218 63.87 3.51 16.93
C LEU A 218 63.75 4.85 17.66
N ASP A 219 63.98 4.84 18.96
CA ASP A 219 64.02 6.05 19.76
C ASP A 219 65.28 6.89 19.44
N LYS A 220 65.21 8.21 19.58
CA LYS A 220 66.32 9.14 19.32
C LYS A 220 67.54 8.89 20.22
N ASP A 221 67.33 8.32 21.41
CA ASP A 221 68.39 8.01 22.39
C ASP A 221 69.02 6.63 22.20
N THR A 222 68.83 5.99 21.04
CA THR A 222 69.35 4.66 20.72
C THR A 222 70.87 4.68 20.49
N ARG A 223 71.61 3.82 21.20
CA ARG A 223 73.08 3.68 21.05
C ARG A 223 73.51 2.58 20.08
N TRP A 224 72.63 1.61 19.83
CA TRP A 224 72.86 0.53 18.89
C TRP A 224 71.63 0.35 18.01
N SER A 225 71.81 0.43 16.70
CA SER A 225 70.74 0.23 15.70
C SER A 225 70.91 -1.13 15.04
N PRO A 226 70.13 -2.17 15.43
CA PRO A 226 70.25 -3.50 14.85
C PRO A 226 69.91 -3.51 13.36
N SER A 227 70.57 -4.36 12.57
CA SER A 227 70.28 -4.45 11.13
C SER A 227 68.92 -5.09 10.83
N GLN A 228 68.39 -5.91 11.75
CA GLN A 228 67.14 -6.65 11.58
C GLN A 228 66.31 -6.68 12.87
N ALA A 229 65.00 -6.55 12.73
CA ALA A 229 64.00 -6.85 13.74
C ALA A 229 63.33 -8.19 13.42
N LYS A 230 63.07 -9.00 14.46
CA LYS A 230 62.38 -10.29 14.35
C LYS A 230 61.15 -10.27 15.23
N ALA A 231 60.00 -10.60 14.67
CA ALA A 231 58.75 -10.68 15.40
C ALA A 231 58.00 -11.97 15.08
N ARG A 232 57.29 -12.50 16.07
CA ARG A 232 56.52 -13.75 15.95
C ARG A 232 55.19 -13.60 16.68
N ILE A 233 54.11 -14.08 16.07
CA ILE A 233 52.77 -14.14 16.66
C ILE A 233 52.46 -15.61 16.94
N GLY A 234 52.31 -15.98 18.22
CA GLY A 234 52.03 -17.38 18.61
C GLY A 234 52.99 -18.39 17.96
N ASP A 235 52.46 -19.35 17.21
CA ASP A 235 53.22 -20.40 16.51
C ASP A 235 53.53 -20.12 15.04
N GLN A 236 53.30 -18.89 14.58
CA GLN A 236 53.54 -18.52 13.20
C GLN A 236 55.04 -18.37 12.87
N PRO A 237 55.42 -18.46 11.59
CA PRO A 237 56.78 -18.17 11.15
C PRO A 237 57.25 -16.79 11.60
N VAL A 238 58.53 -16.68 11.94
CA VAL A 238 59.13 -15.41 12.37
C VAL A 238 59.20 -14.45 11.19
N VAL A 239 58.58 -13.28 11.34
CA VAL A 239 58.68 -12.16 10.39
C VAL A 239 59.98 -11.40 10.69
N VAL A 240 60.80 -11.22 9.67
CA VAL A 240 62.08 -10.49 9.76
C VAL A 240 62.02 -9.27 8.86
N SER A 241 62.37 -8.11 9.41
CA SER A 241 62.44 -6.86 8.65
C SER A 241 63.74 -6.12 8.92
N GLY A 242 64.30 -5.51 7.87
CA GLY A 242 65.51 -4.69 7.96
C GLY A 242 65.21 -3.25 8.35
N LEU A 243 66.21 -2.53 8.84
CA LEU A 243 66.09 -1.10 9.17
C LEU A 243 65.91 -0.26 7.90
N GLN A 244 64.79 0.47 7.80
CA GLN A 244 64.48 1.41 6.72
C GLN A 244 64.14 2.77 7.31
N GLN A 245 64.95 3.81 7.03
CA GLN A 245 64.67 5.20 7.47
C GLN A 245 64.31 5.35 8.98
N HIS A 246 65.03 4.66 9.88
CA HIS A 246 64.75 4.60 11.34
C HIS A 246 63.52 3.78 11.79
N GLU A 247 62.89 3.05 10.88
CA GLU A 247 61.75 2.17 11.17
C GLU A 247 62.01 0.72 10.74
N TYR A 248 61.33 -0.22 11.40
CA TYR A 248 61.25 -1.62 10.99
C TYR A 248 59.81 -1.94 10.57
N PRO A 249 59.51 -2.00 9.26
CA PRO A 249 58.18 -2.37 8.77
C PRO A 249 58.00 -3.89 8.86
N LEU A 250 57.25 -4.38 9.84
CA LEU A 250 56.95 -5.80 10.02
C LEU A 250 55.57 -6.11 9.45
N ALA A 251 55.52 -6.79 8.31
CA ALA A 251 54.27 -7.22 7.67
C ALA A 251 53.82 -8.58 8.19
N PHE A 252 52.62 -8.64 8.77
CA PHE A 252 52.04 -9.87 9.32
C PHE A 252 50.91 -10.41 8.44
N PRO A 253 50.75 -11.74 8.35
CA PRO A 253 49.62 -12.34 7.66
C PRO A 253 48.30 -12.09 8.44
N PRO A 254 47.15 -12.28 7.78
CA PRO A 254 45.82 -12.20 8.39
C PRO A 254 45.66 -12.93 9.72
N GLN A 255 45.12 -12.25 10.73
CA GLN A 255 44.86 -12.83 12.05
C GLN A 255 43.36 -12.93 12.33
N LYS A 256 42.93 -14.03 12.97
CA LYS A 256 41.52 -14.27 13.34
C LYS A 256 41.29 -14.35 14.84
N GLU A 257 42.33 -14.70 15.61
CA GLU A 257 42.24 -14.90 17.05
C GLU A 257 43.21 -13.99 17.79
N ASP A 258 42.87 -13.68 19.04
CA ASP A 258 43.71 -12.87 19.92
C ASP A 258 45.03 -13.61 20.20
N ALA A 259 46.17 -12.96 19.93
CA ALA A 259 47.47 -13.60 20.01
C ALA A 259 48.55 -12.66 20.55
N ALA A 260 49.53 -13.22 21.25
CA ALA A 260 50.69 -12.47 21.72
C ALA A 260 51.76 -12.39 20.63
N LEU A 261 52.14 -11.16 20.27
CA LEU A 261 53.24 -10.83 19.39
C LEU A 261 54.50 -10.62 20.23
N SER A 262 55.46 -11.52 20.09
CA SER A 262 56.81 -11.37 20.66
C SER A 262 57.71 -10.64 19.66
N LEU A 263 58.20 -9.47 20.04
CA LEU A 263 59.15 -8.65 19.28
C LEU A 263 60.55 -8.78 19.87
N SER A 264 61.52 -9.03 19.00
CA SER A 264 62.94 -9.07 19.33
C SER A 264 63.76 -8.20 18.38
N LEU A 265 64.45 -7.22 18.94
CA LEU A 265 65.22 -6.22 18.19
C LEU A 265 66.53 -6.00 18.92
N GLY A 266 67.62 -6.59 18.44
CA GLY A 266 68.90 -6.62 19.16
C GLY A 266 68.75 -7.20 20.56
N ASP A 267 68.96 -6.38 21.58
CA ASP A 267 68.78 -6.70 22.99
C ASP A 267 67.40 -6.31 23.54
N VAL A 268 66.49 -5.73 22.76
CA VAL A 268 65.10 -5.48 23.16
C VAL A 268 64.27 -6.76 23.02
N ARG A 269 63.45 -7.04 24.03
CA ARG A 269 62.40 -8.06 24.02
C ARG A 269 61.11 -7.43 24.55
N LYS A 270 60.05 -7.46 23.75
CA LYS A 270 58.72 -6.93 24.13
C LYS A 270 57.65 -7.89 23.65
N THR A 271 56.53 -7.91 24.36
CA THR A 271 55.35 -8.68 23.99
C THR A 271 54.17 -7.72 23.89
N VAL A 272 53.44 -7.78 22.78
CA VAL A 272 52.25 -6.96 22.50
C VAL A 272 51.07 -7.89 22.23
N ASN A 273 49.90 -7.60 22.78
CA ASN A 273 48.71 -8.40 22.49
C ASN A 273 48.03 -7.89 21.23
N VAL A 274 47.97 -8.72 20.18
CA VAL A 274 47.28 -8.43 18.93
C VAL A 274 45.83 -8.91 19.05
N LEU A 275 44.88 -8.00 18.83
CA LEU A 275 43.44 -8.25 18.97
C LEU A 275 42.75 -8.03 17.62
N PRO A 276 42.46 -9.08 16.84
CA PRO A 276 41.74 -8.94 15.58
C PRO A 276 40.27 -8.57 15.82
N ARG A 277 39.81 -7.44 15.29
CA ARG A 277 38.42 -6.97 15.40
C ARG A 277 37.88 -6.59 14.02
N THR A 278 36.58 -6.81 13.81
CA THR A 278 35.92 -6.45 12.55
C THR A 278 35.91 -4.94 12.38
N ARG A 279 36.00 -4.46 11.14
CA ARG A 279 35.90 -3.03 10.84
C ARG A 279 34.50 -2.52 11.18
N PRO A 280 34.37 -1.25 11.60
CA PRO A 280 33.05 -0.64 11.80
C PRO A 280 32.33 -0.50 10.45
N GLU A 281 31.13 -1.05 10.36
CA GLU A 281 30.27 -0.98 9.17
C GLU A 281 29.02 -0.15 9.49
N LEU A 282 28.44 0.51 8.49
CA LEU A 282 27.17 1.23 8.65
C LEU A 282 26.00 0.24 8.56
N THR A 283 25.23 0.18 9.65
CA THR A 283 24.04 -0.69 9.75
C THR A 283 22.79 0.01 9.24
N ALA A 284 22.71 1.33 9.38
CA ALA A 284 21.60 2.14 8.89
C ALA A 284 22.12 3.48 8.37
N LEU A 285 21.54 3.94 7.27
CA LEU A 285 21.83 5.22 6.64
C LEU A 285 20.50 5.88 6.28
N SER A 286 20.28 7.09 6.79
CA SER A 286 19.05 7.84 6.56
C SER A 286 19.34 9.32 6.37
N VAL A 287 18.53 9.99 5.56
CA VAL A 287 18.62 11.42 5.33
C VAL A 287 17.35 12.08 5.84
N ARG A 288 17.50 12.96 6.83
CA ARG A 288 16.42 13.82 7.31
C ARG A 288 16.34 15.04 6.41
N THR A 289 15.15 15.33 5.91
CA THR A 289 14.95 16.44 4.98
C THR A 289 13.98 17.46 5.56
N ARG A 290 14.33 18.74 5.43
CA ARG A 290 13.45 19.89 5.64
C ARG A 290 13.08 20.44 4.28
N LEU A 291 11.87 20.13 3.87
CA LEU A 291 11.32 20.56 2.60
C LEU A 291 11.10 22.09 2.57
N PRO A 292 11.08 22.71 1.37
CA PRO A 292 10.81 24.13 1.23
C PRO A 292 9.49 24.58 1.88
N ALA A 293 9.44 25.82 2.37
CA ALA A 293 8.29 26.35 3.11
C ALA A 293 6.98 26.38 2.30
N TYR A 294 7.05 26.41 0.96
CA TYR A 294 5.85 26.44 0.11
C TYR A 294 5.01 25.16 0.22
N LEU A 295 5.64 24.01 0.49
CA LEU A 295 4.97 22.71 0.64
C LEU A 295 4.17 22.59 1.96
N LYS A 296 4.39 23.49 2.94
CA LYS A 296 3.68 23.51 4.24
C LYS A 296 3.72 22.19 5.04
N TYR A 297 4.72 21.34 4.80
CA TYR A 297 4.97 20.14 5.60
C TYR A 297 5.23 20.52 7.05
N LYS A 298 4.57 19.83 7.99
CA LYS A 298 4.83 19.99 9.43
C LYS A 298 5.86 18.99 9.93
N THR A 299 6.02 17.88 9.20
CA THR A 299 6.96 16.82 9.52
C THR A 299 8.29 17.01 8.80
N GLU A 300 9.37 16.45 9.37
CA GLU A 300 10.67 16.34 8.71
C GLU A 300 10.80 14.92 8.14
N PRO A 301 10.51 14.68 6.86
CA PRO A 301 10.55 13.35 6.30
C PRO A 301 11.96 12.76 6.34
N VAL A 302 12.03 11.48 6.74
CA VAL A 302 13.27 10.69 6.81
C VAL A 302 13.28 9.70 5.65
N ILE A 303 14.31 9.77 4.82
CA ILE A 303 14.50 8.90 3.65
C ILE A 303 15.59 7.88 4.00
N GLU A 304 15.25 6.59 4.03
CA GLU A 304 16.25 5.52 4.14
C GLU A 304 17.07 5.44 2.85
N VAL A 305 18.39 5.45 2.98
CA VAL A 305 19.29 5.35 1.83
C VAL A 305 19.65 3.88 1.61
N ARG A 306 19.36 3.37 0.41
CA ARG A 306 19.72 2.01 -0.01
C ARG A 306 20.61 2.10 -1.24
N GLY A 307 21.81 1.52 -1.17
CA GLY A 307 22.74 1.49 -2.32
C GLY A 307 23.55 2.78 -2.55
N GLY A 308 23.66 3.66 -1.55
CA GLY A 308 24.55 4.82 -1.62
C GLY A 308 24.04 6.00 -2.46
N SER A 309 22.78 5.97 -2.93
CA SER A 309 22.17 7.12 -3.61
C SER A 309 20.81 7.49 -3.00
N VAL A 310 20.50 8.79 -3.02
CA VAL A 310 19.24 9.34 -2.50
C VAL A 310 18.78 10.50 -3.37
N SER A 311 17.49 10.57 -3.67
CA SER A 311 16.90 11.70 -4.38
C SER A 311 16.24 12.66 -3.39
N VAL A 312 16.60 13.94 -3.48
CA VAL A 312 16.10 15.00 -2.60
C VAL A 312 15.63 16.17 -3.46
N LEU A 313 14.54 16.81 -3.05
CA LEU A 313 14.00 17.98 -3.75
C LEU A 313 14.99 19.16 -3.76
N LYS A 314 15.17 19.77 -4.92
CA LYS A 314 15.99 20.98 -5.10
C LYS A 314 15.46 22.14 -4.23
N GLY A 315 16.34 22.76 -3.46
CA GLY A 315 16.02 23.80 -2.48
C GLY A 315 15.58 23.26 -1.10
N ALA A 316 15.47 21.94 -0.92
CA ALA A 316 15.31 21.35 0.40
C ALA A 316 16.64 21.35 1.17
N LYS A 317 16.56 21.30 2.50
CA LYS A 317 17.72 21.13 3.36
C LYS A 317 17.81 19.68 3.83
N ALA A 318 18.96 19.04 3.65
CA ALA A 318 19.19 17.64 4.02
C ALA A 318 20.25 17.52 5.11
N ALA A 319 20.02 16.61 6.06
CA ALA A 319 20.96 16.20 7.10
C ALA A 319 21.11 14.68 7.08
N LEU A 320 22.33 14.19 7.17
CA LEU A 320 22.65 12.77 7.17
C LEU A 320 22.62 12.23 8.61
N GLU A 321 21.92 11.12 8.82
CA GLU A 321 21.98 10.32 10.05
C GLU A 321 22.44 8.90 9.70
N ALA A 322 23.63 8.55 10.15
CA ALA A 322 24.26 7.25 9.91
C ALA A 322 24.49 6.53 11.25
N THR A 323 24.22 5.23 11.30
CA THR A 323 24.44 4.40 12.50
C THR A 323 25.43 3.29 12.19
N ALA A 324 26.57 3.27 12.88
CA ALA A 324 27.60 2.25 12.75
C ALA A 324 27.30 1.02 13.63
N SER A 325 27.93 -0.11 13.33
CA SER A 325 27.85 -1.35 14.12
C SER A 325 28.56 -1.26 15.48
N ARG A 326 29.40 -0.23 15.68
CA ARG A 326 30.20 -0.01 16.88
C ARG A 326 30.19 1.47 17.27
N GLU A 327 30.58 1.75 18.52
CA GLU A 327 30.74 3.12 18.99
C GLU A 327 31.91 3.82 18.27
N LEU A 328 31.64 5.03 17.81
CA LEU A 328 32.56 5.82 17.02
C LEU A 328 33.31 6.81 17.92
N ALA A 329 34.59 7.03 17.59
CA ALA A 329 35.43 8.06 18.20
C ALA A 329 35.37 9.38 17.40
N SER A 330 35.37 9.27 16.08
CA SER A 330 35.23 10.41 15.16
C SER A 330 34.56 9.98 13.85
N ALA A 331 33.95 10.94 13.17
CA ALA A 331 33.43 10.79 11.82
C ALA A 331 33.72 12.06 11.03
N GLU A 332 33.98 11.90 9.74
CA GLU A 332 34.31 12.97 8.82
C GLU A 332 33.44 12.84 7.56
N VAL A 333 32.90 13.97 7.09
CA VAL A 333 32.16 14.06 5.82
C VAL A 333 32.88 15.07 4.95
N ASP A 334 33.36 14.66 3.78
CA ASP A 334 34.23 15.44 2.89
C ASP A 334 35.47 16.07 3.59
N GLY A 335 35.95 15.41 4.64
CA GLY A 335 37.10 15.87 5.45
C GLY A 335 36.75 16.86 6.58
N GLU A 336 35.47 17.21 6.76
CA GLU A 336 35.02 17.99 7.93
C GLU A 336 34.60 17.08 9.08
N ALA A 337 35.05 17.38 10.29
CA ALA A 337 34.74 16.58 11.48
C ALA A 337 33.29 16.80 11.96
N GLU A 338 32.55 15.70 12.09
CA GLU A 338 31.12 15.70 12.42
C GLU A 338 30.83 15.28 13.85
N LYS A 339 29.63 15.64 14.33
CA LYS A 339 29.19 15.26 15.69
C LYS A 339 28.85 13.77 15.75
N VAL A 340 29.51 13.09 16.68
CA VAL A 340 29.32 11.66 16.97
C VAL A 340 28.69 11.49 18.34
N SER A 341 27.64 10.69 18.44
CA SER A 341 26.98 10.30 19.70
C SER A 341 26.83 8.79 19.77
N GLY A 342 27.74 8.12 20.48
CA GLY A 342 27.78 6.66 20.54
C GLY A 342 28.12 6.06 19.18
N ALA A 343 27.20 5.28 18.60
CA ALA A 343 27.33 4.71 17.26
C ALA A 343 26.71 5.58 16.15
N LYS A 344 26.13 6.73 16.47
CA LYS A 344 25.43 7.60 15.51
C LYS A 344 26.28 8.79 15.10
N VAL A 345 26.26 9.08 13.80
CA VAL A 345 26.80 10.30 13.17
C VAL A 345 25.63 11.14 12.69
N THR A 346 25.65 12.44 12.99
CA THR A 346 24.62 13.37 12.52
C THR A 346 25.26 14.64 11.98
N THR A 347 24.98 14.94 10.71
CA THR A 347 25.47 16.17 10.06
C THR A 347 24.46 17.31 10.23
N PRO A 348 24.89 18.58 10.11
CA PRO A 348 23.96 19.70 10.04
C PRO A 348 23.16 19.68 8.72
N PHE A 349 22.10 20.49 8.68
CA PHE A 349 21.25 20.66 7.49
C PHE A 349 21.96 21.53 6.45
N HIS A 350 22.20 20.97 5.26
CA HIS A 350 22.75 21.68 4.10
C HIS A 350 21.71 21.80 2.99
N GLU A 351 21.72 22.92 2.28
CA GLU A 351 20.82 23.17 1.16
C GLU A 351 21.26 22.42 -0.10
N ILE A 352 20.31 21.73 -0.75
CA ILE A 352 20.56 20.95 -1.96
C ILE A 352 20.19 21.80 -3.18
N ALA A 353 21.18 22.42 -3.82
CA ALA A 353 20.99 23.22 -5.03
C ALA A 353 21.12 22.39 -6.34
N GLY A 354 21.84 21.28 -6.28
CA GLY A 354 22.14 20.39 -7.40
C GLY A 354 22.70 19.06 -6.92
N ASP A 355 23.06 18.19 -7.86
CA ASP A 355 23.64 16.89 -7.55
C ASP A 355 24.95 17.04 -6.77
N ALA A 356 25.13 16.23 -5.73
CA ALA A 356 26.29 16.26 -4.87
C ALA A 356 26.77 14.85 -4.51
N GLU A 357 28.09 14.66 -4.44
CA GLU A 357 28.69 13.44 -3.92
C GLU A 357 29.36 13.75 -2.57
N LYS A 358 29.02 12.97 -1.54
CA LYS A 358 29.53 13.10 -0.17
C LYS A 358 30.35 11.89 0.22
N HIS A 359 31.58 12.09 0.67
CA HIS A 359 32.47 11.04 1.13
C HIS A 359 32.43 10.96 2.65
N VAL A 360 31.92 9.85 3.19
CA VAL A 360 31.79 9.65 4.63
C VAL A 360 32.85 8.67 5.11
N MET A 361 33.66 9.12 6.06
CA MET A 361 34.69 8.33 6.76
C MET A 361 34.39 8.32 8.25
N TRP A 362 34.68 7.22 8.94
CA TRP A 362 34.50 7.13 10.39
C TRP A 362 35.58 6.28 11.03
N LYS A 363 35.82 6.51 12.32
CA LYS A 363 36.80 5.78 13.12
C LYS A 363 36.15 5.32 14.41
N ASP A 364 36.28 4.03 14.72
CA ASP A 364 35.78 3.48 15.98
C ASP A 364 36.68 3.82 17.18
N ARG A 365 36.23 3.48 18.39
CA ARG A 365 37.02 3.65 19.63
C ARG A 365 38.30 2.81 19.68
N ASP A 366 38.38 1.74 18.89
CA ASP A 366 39.57 0.90 18.77
C ASP A 366 40.55 1.42 17.70
N GLY A 367 40.17 2.47 16.98
CA GLY A 367 40.98 3.13 15.96
C GLY A 367 40.86 2.55 14.56
N LEU A 368 39.94 1.62 14.31
CA LEU A 368 39.68 1.05 12.99
C LEU A 368 38.81 1.98 12.14
N THR A 369 39.16 2.10 10.87
CA THR A 369 38.39 2.81 9.84
C THR A 369 37.71 1.82 8.88
N PRO A 370 36.65 2.21 8.15
CA PRO A 370 36.16 1.40 7.05
C PRO A 370 37.24 1.20 5.98
N ARG A 371 37.08 0.16 5.17
CA ARG A 371 38.04 -0.20 4.12
C ARG A 371 38.08 0.84 2.99
N GLU A 372 36.91 1.36 2.64
CA GLU A 372 36.72 2.42 1.64
C GLU A 372 35.74 3.45 2.21
N PRO A 373 35.87 4.74 1.82
CA PRO A 373 34.88 5.76 2.18
C PRO A 373 33.52 5.41 1.59
N LEU A 374 32.45 5.67 2.34
CA LEU A 374 31.11 5.61 1.78
C LEU A 374 30.90 6.81 0.86
N VAL A 375 30.65 6.56 -0.43
CA VAL A 375 30.25 7.59 -1.39
C VAL A 375 28.73 7.66 -1.42
N LEU A 376 28.17 8.75 -0.89
CA LEU A 376 26.75 9.06 -0.94
C LEU A 376 26.46 10.03 -2.08
N LYS A 377 25.70 9.58 -3.08
CA LYS A 377 25.23 10.42 -4.20
C LYS A 377 23.85 11.00 -3.86
N ILE A 378 23.78 12.31 -3.72
CA ILE A 378 22.54 13.06 -3.52
C ILE A 378 22.12 13.62 -4.88
N ASN A 379 21.01 13.12 -5.43
CA ASN A 379 20.45 13.59 -6.69
C ASN A 379 19.40 14.67 -6.39
N ALA A 380 19.55 15.86 -6.97
CA ALA A 380 18.61 16.96 -6.81
C ALA A 380 17.50 16.85 -7.86
N ILE A 381 16.31 16.41 -7.42
CA ILE A 381 15.13 16.32 -8.29
C ILE A 381 14.32 17.61 -8.26
N GLU A 382 13.69 17.97 -9.38
CA GLU A 382 12.72 19.05 -9.44
C GLU A 382 11.32 18.53 -9.08
N ASP A 383 10.50 19.39 -8.49
CA ASP A 383 9.09 19.12 -8.17
C ASP A 383 8.31 18.88 -9.49
N GLU A 384 7.66 17.72 -9.65
CA GLU A 384 6.89 17.38 -10.86
C GLU A 384 5.47 17.95 -10.80
N ALA A 385 4.88 18.29 -11.96
CA ALA A 385 3.48 18.73 -11.99
C ALA A 385 2.52 17.56 -11.67
N PRO A 386 1.36 17.84 -11.03
CA PRO A 386 0.42 16.81 -10.65
C PRO A 386 -0.16 16.09 -11.87
N ARG A 387 -0.27 14.77 -11.77
CA ARG A 387 -0.88 13.91 -12.79
C ARG A 387 -2.36 13.76 -12.50
N LEU A 388 -3.18 13.97 -13.52
CA LEU A 388 -4.64 14.07 -13.39
C LEU A 388 -5.33 13.16 -14.40
N ALA A 389 -6.27 12.34 -13.93
CA ALA A 389 -7.17 11.57 -14.76
C ALA A 389 -8.62 11.84 -14.34
N ALA A 390 -9.45 12.25 -15.30
CA ALA A 390 -10.89 12.35 -15.09
C ALA A 390 -11.59 11.23 -15.88
N ARG A 391 -12.59 10.59 -15.28
CA ARG A 391 -13.30 9.43 -15.87
C ARG A 391 -14.80 9.64 -15.85
N ARG A 392 -15.44 9.25 -16.95
CA ARG A 392 -16.89 9.17 -17.17
C ARG A 392 -17.23 8.03 -18.15
N GLU A 393 -18.50 7.67 -18.24
CA GLU A 393 -19.00 6.62 -19.15
C GLU A 393 -18.77 6.97 -20.62
N THR A 394 -18.98 8.23 -21.01
CA THR A 394 -18.76 8.73 -22.37
C THR A 394 -17.96 10.03 -22.35
N GLN A 395 -17.16 10.24 -23.40
CA GLN A 395 -16.43 11.50 -23.61
C GLN A 395 -17.33 12.61 -24.15
N GLU A 396 -18.36 12.23 -24.90
CA GLU A 396 -19.36 13.11 -25.49
C GLU A 396 -20.76 12.72 -25.01
N GLN A 397 -21.58 13.69 -24.61
CA GLN A 397 -22.94 13.43 -24.17
C GLN A 397 -23.86 14.64 -24.33
N VAL A 398 -25.12 14.38 -24.67
CA VAL A 398 -26.21 15.35 -24.59
C VAL A 398 -26.83 15.32 -23.20
N VAL A 399 -26.97 16.48 -22.57
CA VAL A 399 -27.47 16.63 -21.19
C VAL A 399 -28.47 17.79 -21.10
N LEU A 400 -29.41 17.70 -20.16
CA LEU A 400 -30.27 18.85 -19.86
C LEU A 400 -29.50 19.93 -19.07
N ASP A 401 -29.92 21.18 -19.24
CA ASP A 401 -29.46 22.32 -18.43
C ASP A 401 -29.54 22.10 -16.91
N SER A 402 -30.57 21.39 -16.47
CA SER A 402 -30.89 21.03 -15.08
C SER A 402 -30.28 19.69 -14.65
N GLU A 403 -29.60 18.99 -15.56
CA GLU A 403 -28.92 17.73 -15.23
C GLU A 403 -27.60 18.00 -14.47
N VAL A 404 -27.41 17.26 -13.39
CA VAL A 404 -26.13 17.20 -12.67
C VAL A 404 -25.32 16.05 -13.25
N VAL A 405 -24.15 16.41 -13.80
CA VAL A 405 -23.19 15.52 -14.42
C VAL A 405 -22.02 15.29 -13.48
N VAL A 406 -21.69 14.04 -13.17
CA VAL A 406 -20.61 13.68 -12.25
C VAL A 406 -19.35 13.27 -13.00
N PHE A 407 -18.19 13.77 -12.56
CA PHE A 407 -16.84 13.44 -13.03
C PHE A 407 -16.05 12.83 -11.86
N ASN A 408 -15.52 11.63 -12.05
CA ASN A 408 -14.59 11.05 -11.08
C ASN A 408 -13.18 11.52 -11.43
N VAL A 409 -12.53 12.22 -10.51
CA VAL A 409 -11.24 12.87 -10.72
C VAL A 409 -10.21 12.24 -9.79
N ASP A 410 -9.19 11.63 -10.40
CA ASP A 410 -8.05 11.02 -9.72
C ASP A 410 -6.82 11.91 -9.92
N VAL A 411 -6.25 12.42 -8.84
CA VAL A 411 -5.05 13.27 -8.85
C VAL A 411 -3.92 12.60 -8.09
N GLN A 412 -2.71 12.61 -8.65
CA GLN A 412 -1.50 12.10 -8.03
C GLN A 412 -0.35 13.10 -8.14
N ASP A 413 0.38 13.28 -7.06
CA ASP A 413 1.48 14.23 -6.94
C ASP A 413 2.62 13.68 -6.07
N ASP A 414 3.82 14.21 -6.20
CA ASP A 414 5.01 13.75 -5.49
C ASP A 414 5.10 14.33 -4.06
N PHE A 415 4.73 15.60 -3.86
CA PHE A 415 4.81 16.32 -2.58
C PHE A 415 3.44 16.74 -2.02
N GLY A 416 2.39 16.83 -2.83
CA GLY A 416 1.03 16.94 -2.34
C GLY A 416 0.16 17.90 -3.14
N ILE A 417 -1.14 17.63 -3.08
CA ILE A 417 -2.12 18.32 -3.90
C ILE A 417 -2.70 19.49 -3.09
N GLN A 418 -2.77 20.69 -3.68
CA GLN A 418 -3.39 21.84 -3.04
C GLN A 418 -4.90 21.82 -3.20
N ARG A 419 -5.39 21.66 -4.44
CA ARG A 419 -6.82 21.60 -4.77
C ARG A 419 -7.04 21.10 -6.19
N THR A 420 -8.24 20.62 -6.44
CA THR A 420 -8.69 20.16 -7.77
C THR A 420 -10.12 20.62 -8.05
N GLY A 421 -10.46 20.73 -9.32
CA GLY A 421 -11.75 21.26 -9.75
C GLY A 421 -12.07 20.99 -11.22
N LEU A 422 -13.11 21.66 -11.70
CA LEU A 422 -13.53 21.63 -13.09
C LEU A 422 -13.40 23.02 -13.71
N GLU A 423 -13.06 23.06 -14.98
CA GLU A 423 -13.09 24.23 -15.84
C GLU A 423 -13.95 23.89 -17.05
N TRP A 424 -14.77 24.84 -17.50
CA TRP A 424 -15.56 24.71 -18.72
C TRP A 424 -15.38 25.94 -19.60
N ARG A 425 -15.39 25.69 -20.91
CA ARG A 425 -15.36 26.71 -21.96
C ARG A 425 -16.36 26.37 -23.05
N SER A 426 -17.00 27.38 -23.65
CA SER A 426 -17.82 27.14 -24.83
C SER A 426 -16.96 26.84 -26.05
N VAL A 427 -17.46 25.95 -26.91
CA VAL A 427 -16.80 25.61 -28.19
C VAL A 427 -17.06 26.69 -29.24
N ASN A 428 -18.20 27.39 -29.15
CA ASN A 428 -18.66 28.34 -30.16
C ASN A 428 -18.37 29.81 -29.80
N ASP A 429 -18.09 30.10 -28.52
CA ASP A 429 -17.81 31.46 -28.03
C ASP A 429 -16.70 31.46 -26.97
N ASP A 430 -15.69 32.30 -27.13
CA ASP A 430 -14.60 32.48 -26.16
C ASP A 430 -15.04 33.23 -24.89
N LYS A 431 -16.23 33.85 -24.87
CA LYS A 431 -16.72 34.62 -23.73
C LYS A 431 -17.25 33.76 -22.59
N THR A 432 -17.79 32.57 -22.88
CA THR A 432 -18.36 31.70 -21.85
C THR A 432 -17.30 30.77 -21.31
N LYS A 433 -16.72 31.14 -20.16
CA LYS A 433 -15.77 30.33 -19.40
C LYS A 433 -16.07 30.42 -17.91
N GLY A 434 -15.86 29.32 -17.20
CA GLY A 434 -16.00 29.27 -15.74
C GLY A 434 -15.17 28.15 -15.14
N ASP A 435 -14.86 28.28 -13.85
CA ASP A 435 -14.18 27.26 -13.08
C ASP A 435 -14.82 27.11 -11.70
N LYS A 436 -14.62 25.93 -11.10
CA LYS A 436 -14.98 25.68 -9.71
C LYS A 436 -14.02 24.71 -9.05
N ILE A 437 -13.96 24.77 -7.73
CA ILE A 437 -13.21 23.86 -6.88
C ILE A 437 -14.13 22.70 -6.48
N ALA A 438 -13.69 21.47 -6.71
CA ALA A 438 -14.42 20.26 -6.35
C ALA A 438 -13.90 19.63 -5.05
N ALA A 439 -12.60 19.73 -4.79
CA ALA A 439 -12.00 19.25 -3.55
C ALA A 439 -10.75 20.03 -3.18
N ALA A 440 -10.57 20.25 -1.87
CA ALA A 440 -9.32 20.70 -1.30
C ALA A 440 -8.40 19.50 -1.06
N GLY A 441 -7.11 19.66 -1.34
CA GLY A 441 -6.10 18.71 -0.92
C GLY A 441 -5.50 19.09 0.44
N GLU A 442 -4.50 18.35 0.87
CA GLU A 442 -3.80 18.55 2.13
C GLU A 442 -2.29 18.48 1.89
N PRO A 443 -1.47 19.24 2.65
CA PRO A 443 -0.03 19.01 2.66
C PRO A 443 0.25 17.54 2.99
N GLU A 444 1.28 16.96 2.36
CA GLU A 444 1.68 15.54 2.53
C GLU A 444 0.74 14.51 1.86
N LYS A 445 -0.47 14.89 1.43
CA LYS A 445 -1.41 14.00 0.75
C LYS A 445 -1.11 13.93 -0.76
N LYS A 446 -0.46 12.84 -1.16
CA LYS A 446 0.02 12.57 -2.53
C LYS A 446 -1.05 12.11 -3.52
N ALA A 447 -2.19 11.64 -3.04
CA ALA A 447 -3.29 11.16 -3.87
C ALA A 447 -4.61 11.75 -3.40
N LEU A 448 -5.42 12.23 -4.34
CA LEU A 448 -6.74 12.77 -4.08
C LEU A 448 -7.72 12.21 -5.11
N GLU A 449 -8.73 11.51 -4.60
CA GLU A 449 -9.88 11.10 -5.38
C GLU A 449 -11.04 12.02 -5.03
N ALA A 450 -11.63 12.65 -6.04
CA ALA A 450 -12.72 13.60 -5.87
C ALA A 450 -13.84 13.34 -6.88
N LYS A 451 -15.08 13.50 -6.44
CA LYS A 451 -16.24 13.57 -7.33
C LYS A 451 -16.57 15.03 -7.57
N ALA A 452 -16.47 15.47 -8.81
CA ALA A 452 -16.83 16.82 -9.20
C ALA A 452 -18.15 16.80 -9.98
N THR A 453 -19.10 17.69 -9.65
CA THR A 453 -20.42 17.71 -10.27
C THR A 453 -20.61 18.98 -11.11
N PHE A 454 -21.13 18.91 -12.33
CA PHE A 454 -21.43 20.07 -13.17
C PHE A 454 -22.91 20.12 -13.51
N CYS A 455 -23.51 21.31 -13.40
CA CYS A 455 -24.90 21.56 -13.80
C CYS A 455 -24.98 22.95 -14.40
N ALA A 456 -25.44 23.05 -15.66
CA ALA A 456 -25.42 24.31 -16.40
C ALA A 456 -26.30 25.38 -15.75
N ALA A 457 -27.52 25.03 -15.33
CA ALA A 457 -28.44 25.95 -14.66
C ALA A 457 -27.89 26.47 -13.33
N ARG A 458 -27.21 25.62 -12.55
CA ARG A 458 -26.59 25.99 -11.27
C ARG A 458 -25.35 26.85 -11.47
N ASP A 459 -24.53 26.49 -12.46
CA ASP A 459 -23.25 27.13 -12.73
C ASP A 459 -23.41 28.36 -13.67
N GLY A 460 -24.66 28.76 -13.97
CA GLY A 460 -24.99 30.01 -14.70
C GLY A 460 -24.70 29.97 -16.20
N VAL A 461 -24.71 28.79 -16.80
CA VAL A 461 -24.35 28.57 -18.21
C VAL A 461 -25.59 28.35 -19.05
N GLU A 462 -25.77 29.19 -20.08
CA GLU A 462 -26.85 29.03 -21.05
C GLU A 462 -26.67 27.77 -21.91
N PRO A 463 -27.77 27.17 -22.42
CA PRO A 463 -27.73 25.96 -23.24
C PRO A 463 -26.84 26.12 -24.48
N GLN A 464 -25.75 25.35 -24.53
CA GLN A 464 -24.77 25.36 -25.62
C GLN A 464 -23.83 24.14 -25.54
N THR A 465 -22.92 24.02 -26.49
CA THR A 465 -21.85 23.02 -26.46
C THR A 465 -20.66 23.50 -25.64
N LEU A 466 -20.30 22.74 -24.61
CA LEU A 466 -19.22 23.04 -23.67
C LEU A 466 -18.13 21.98 -23.72
N GLU A 467 -16.89 22.44 -23.60
CA GLU A 467 -15.74 21.61 -23.32
C GLU A 467 -15.38 21.72 -21.84
N ILE A 468 -15.44 20.59 -21.13
CA ILE A 468 -15.17 20.49 -19.70
C ILE A 468 -13.88 19.72 -19.47
N ARG A 469 -13.01 20.25 -18.62
CA ARG A 469 -11.76 19.62 -18.20
C ARG A 469 -11.66 19.65 -16.68
N ALA A 470 -11.11 18.61 -16.09
CA ALA A 470 -10.66 18.69 -14.71
C ALA A 470 -9.31 19.40 -14.66
N TRP A 471 -9.05 20.09 -13.56
CA TRP A 471 -7.77 20.73 -13.29
C TRP A 471 -7.25 20.41 -11.88
N ALA A 472 -5.94 20.48 -11.70
CA ALA A 472 -5.27 20.31 -10.41
C ALA A 472 -4.16 21.36 -10.21
N GLU A 473 -4.01 21.81 -8.96
CA GLU A 473 -2.94 22.70 -8.50
C GLU A 473 -2.15 22.00 -7.39
N ASP A 474 -0.83 22.08 -7.48
CA ASP A 474 0.12 21.70 -6.44
C ASP A 474 0.46 22.91 -5.55
N TYR A 475 1.41 22.74 -4.63
CA TYR A 475 1.86 23.82 -3.74
C TYR A 475 2.98 24.67 -4.35
N LEU A 476 3.45 24.40 -5.57
CA LEU A 476 4.56 25.12 -6.18
C LEU A 476 4.08 26.51 -6.65
N PRO A 477 4.68 27.62 -6.16
CA PRO A 477 4.23 28.96 -6.52
C PRO A 477 4.36 29.26 -8.02
N ASN A 478 3.37 29.95 -8.58
CA ASN A 478 3.32 30.40 -9.99
C ASN A 478 3.33 29.28 -11.05
N ARG A 479 3.08 28.02 -10.66
CA ARG A 479 2.90 26.93 -11.62
C ARG A 479 1.53 27.02 -12.31
N LYS A 480 1.50 26.64 -13.60
CA LYS A 480 0.24 26.53 -14.35
C LYS A 480 -0.53 25.29 -13.91
N ARG A 481 -1.86 25.36 -13.91
CA ARG A 481 -2.74 24.22 -13.64
C ARG A 481 -2.45 23.05 -14.57
N ALA A 482 -2.46 21.83 -14.03
CA ALA A 482 -2.50 20.61 -14.82
C ALA A 482 -3.95 20.33 -15.25
N TYR A 483 -4.15 19.76 -16.45
CA TYR A 483 -5.48 19.50 -17.02
C TYR A 483 -5.67 18.05 -17.45
N SER A 484 -6.90 17.55 -17.35
CA SER A 484 -7.29 16.25 -17.88
C SER A 484 -7.59 16.31 -19.38
N ALA A 485 -7.88 15.15 -19.97
CA ALA A 485 -8.59 15.09 -21.25
C ALA A 485 -9.91 15.88 -21.18
N ALA A 486 -10.30 16.42 -22.32
CA ALA A 486 -11.51 17.21 -22.47
C ALA A 486 -12.74 16.34 -22.71
N PHE A 487 -13.85 16.72 -22.09
CA PHE A 487 -15.17 16.14 -22.28
C PHE A 487 -16.08 17.14 -22.99
N LEU A 488 -16.85 16.67 -23.96
CA LEU A 488 -17.74 17.50 -24.74
C LEU A 488 -19.18 17.28 -24.27
N LEU A 489 -19.80 18.31 -23.72
CA LEU A 489 -21.20 18.28 -23.29
C LEU A 489 -22.06 19.17 -24.18
N HIS A 490 -23.10 18.60 -24.77
CA HIS A 490 -24.14 19.35 -25.44
C HIS A 490 -25.26 19.63 -24.43
N VAL A 491 -25.28 20.84 -23.89
CA VAL A 491 -26.31 21.27 -22.95
C VAL A 491 -27.52 21.76 -23.73
N LEU A 492 -28.66 21.09 -23.56
CA LEU A 492 -29.93 21.45 -24.17
C LEU A 492 -30.90 21.95 -23.10
N ASN A 493 -31.78 22.88 -23.49
CA ASN A 493 -32.94 23.22 -22.66
C ASN A 493 -33.97 22.07 -22.68
N LYS A 494 -34.99 22.15 -21.82
CA LYS A 494 -36.04 21.11 -21.73
C LYS A 494 -36.73 20.81 -23.07
N THR A 495 -37.01 21.83 -23.89
CA THR A 495 -37.73 21.66 -25.15
C THR A 495 -36.86 21.02 -26.23
N ASP A 496 -35.63 21.48 -26.40
CA ASP A 496 -34.66 20.97 -27.37
C ASP A 496 -34.21 19.56 -27.02
N HIS A 497 -34.07 19.26 -25.72
CA HIS A 497 -33.80 17.91 -25.25
C HIS A 497 -34.96 16.94 -25.56
N ALA A 498 -36.22 17.39 -25.41
CA ALA A 498 -37.37 16.56 -25.76
C ALA A 498 -37.40 16.26 -27.27
N LEU A 499 -37.10 17.27 -28.08
CA LEU A 499 -36.93 17.17 -29.52
C LEU A 499 -35.88 16.15 -29.93
N TRP A 500 -34.68 16.31 -29.40
CA TRP A 500 -33.56 15.40 -29.66
C TRP A 500 -33.92 13.96 -29.24
N LEU A 501 -34.54 13.77 -28.07
CA LEU A 501 -35.01 12.45 -27.63
C LEU A 501 -36.07 11.86 -28.55
N THR A 502 -37.03 12.65 -29.03
CA THR A 502 -38.03 12.16 -30.01
C THR A 502 -37.38 11.71 -31.32
N GLU A 503 -36.33 12.40 -31.76
CA GLU A 503 -35.53 11.96 -32.93
C GLU A 503 -34.78 10.65 -32.64
N GLN A 504 -34.17 10.51 -31.45
CA GLN A 504 -33.51 9.26 -31.04
C GLN A 504 -34.51 8.10 -30.95
N PHE A 505 -35.72 8.33 -30.44
CA PHE A 505 -36.80 7.32 -30.45
C PHE A 505 -37.20 6.92 -31.86
N GLY A 506 -37.26 7.87 -32.80
CA GLY A 506 -37.51 7.59 -34.21
C GLY A 506 -36.44 6.68 -34.83
N LYS A 507 -35.16 7.05 -34.65
CA LYS A 507 -34.00 6.26 -35.11
C LYS A 507 -33.99 4.86 -34.49
N TRP A 508 -34.28 4.77 -33.20
CA TRP A 508 -34.37 3.51 -32.48
C TRP A 508 -35.51 2.62 -33.02
N LEU A 509 -36.69 3.20 -33.27
CA LEU A 509 -37.85 2.47 -33.80
C LEU A 509 -37.58 1.95 -35.22
N GLU A 510 -36.89 2.71 -36.06
CA GLU A 510 -36.46 2.26 -37.38
C GLU A 510 -35.50 1.05 -37.27
N ALA A 511 -34.52 1.11 -36.37
CA ALA A 511 -33.62 -0.01 -36.11
C ALA A 511 -34.35 -1.26 -35.55
N ALA A 512 -35.39 -1.06 -34.74
CA ALA A 512 -36.26 -2.12 -34.25
C ALA A 512 -37.10 -2.76 -35.37
N ARG A 513 -37.65 -1.94 -36.28
CA ARG A 513 -38.36 -2.43 -37.48
C ARG A 513 -37.44 -3.22 -38.40
N GLU A 514 -36.18 -2.82 -38.56
CA GLU A 514 -35.21 -3.62 -39.32
C GLU A 514 -34.98 -5.00 -38.68
N SER A 515 -35.01 -5.10 -37.35
CA SER A 515 -34.93 -6.39 -36.64
C SER A 515 -36.16 -7.26 -36.88
N TYR A 516 -37.34 -6.64 -36.98
CA TYR A 516 -38.59 -7.29 -37.33
C TYR A 516 -38.63 -7.77 -38.78
N GLU A 517 -38.17 -6.96 -39.72
CA GLU A 517 -38.06 -7.34 -41.14
C GLU A 517 -37.11 -8.52 -41.33
N ARG A 518 -35.99 -8.57 -40.59
CA ARG A 518 -35.14 -9.76 -40.58
C ARG A 518 -35.87 -10.98 -40.04
N GLU A 519 -36.63 -10.84 -38.95
CA GLU A 519 -37.43 -11.95 -38.41
C GLU A 519 -38.44 -12.46 -39.45
N GLN A 520 -39.07 -11.57 -40.22
CA GLN A 520 -39.96 -11.97 -41.32
C GLN A 520 -39.22 -12.75 -42.42
N GLN A 521 -38.00 -12.32 -42.78
CA GLN A 521 -37.15 -13.01 -43.76
C GLN A 521 -36.72 -14.40 -43.28
N LEU A 522 -36.33 -14.52 -42.00
CA LEU A 522 -35.98 -15.81 -41.37
C LEU A 522 -37.19 -16.75 -41.36
N HIS A 523 -38.36 -16.25 -40.94
CA HIS A 523 -39.60 -17.01 -40.96
C HIS A 523 -40.02 -17.45 -42.38
N ALA A 524 -39.83 -16.61 -43.40
CA ALA A 524 -40.06 -16.99 -44.80
C ALA A 524 -39.12 -18.12 -45.25
N THR A 525 -37.83 -18.02 -44.89
CA THR A 525 -36.84 -19.07 -45.18
C THR A 525 -37.17 -20.38 -44.45
N ASN A 526 -37.65 -20.29 -43.20
CA ASN A 526 -38.08 -21.46 -42.43
C ASN A 526 -39.31 -22.14 -43.06
N LYS A 527 -40.26 -21.37 -43.60
CA LYS A 527 -41.39 -21.91 -44.38
C LYS A 527 -40.94 -22.62 -45.66
N GLU A 528 -39.99 -22.05 -46.40
CA GLU A 528 -39.41 -22.68 -47.59
C GLU A 528 -38.71 -24.00 -47.24
N LEU A 529 -37.91 -24.00 -46.17
CA LEU A 529 -37.27 -25.22 -45.67
C LEU A 529 -38.31 -26.27 -45.26
N ARG A 530 -39.43 -25.86 -44.67
CA ARG A 530 -40.52 -26.77 -44.29
C ARG A 530 -41.30 -27.35 -45.47
N ALA A 531 -41.38 -26.61 -46.58
CA ALA A 531 -42.04 -27.06 -47.81
C ALA A 531 -41.28 -28.16 -48.56
N LEU A 532 -40.03 -28.45 -48.17
CA LEU A 532 -39.24 -29.56 -48.71
C LEU A 532 -39.78 -30.93 -48.28
N SER A 533 -39.58 -31.95 -49.11
CA SER A 533 -39.95 -33.33 -48.78
C SER A 533 -39.16 -33.84 -47.56
N PRO A 534 -39.68 -34.83 -46.80
CA PRO A 534 -38.96 -35.39 -45.64
C PRO A 534 -37.54 -35.87 -45.98
N ALA A 535 -37.36 -36.45 -47.17
CA ALA A 535 -36.06 -36.94 -47.65
C ALA A 535 -35.11 -35.82 -48.08
N ASP A 536 -35.64 -34.71 -48.62
CA ASP A 536 -34.83 -33.55 -49.00
C ASP A 536 -34.41 -32.73 -47.77
N LEU A 537 -35.27 -32.61 -46.76
CA LEU A 537 -34.96 -31.92 -45.50
C LEU A 537 -33.80 -32.59 -44.75
N ASP A 538 -33.72 -33.92 -44.83
CA ASP A 538 -32.67 -34.72 -44.20
C ASP A 538 -31.30 -34.64 -44.90
N ARG A 539 -31.21 -33.97 -46.06
CA ARG A 539 -29.93 -33.75 -46.75
C ARG A 539 -28.97 -32.93 -45.89
N PRO A 540 -27.65 -33.25 -45.90
CA PRO A 540 -26.66 -32.54 -45.09
C PRO A 540 -26.60 -31.04 -45.39
N GLU A 541 -26.89 -30.63 -46.63
CA GLU A 541 -26.96 -29.22 -47.02
C GLU A 541 -28.14 -28.48 -46.35
N ASN A 542 -29.32 -29.09 -46.32
CA ASN A 542 -30.51 -28.49 -45.72
C ASN A 542 -30.44 -28.51 -44.19
N ARG A 543 -29.83 -29.53 -43.57
CA ARG A 543 -29.49 -29.52 -42.14
C ARG A 543 -28.51 -28.41 -41.76
N ARG A 544 -27.51 -28.14 -42.61
CA ARG A 544 -26.62 -26.98 -42.45
C ARG A 544 -27.38 -25.66 -42.58
N LYS A 545 -28.32 -25.54 -43.52
CA LYS A 545 -29.19 -24.36 -43.65
C LYS A 545 -30.08 -24.15 -42.42
N ILE A 546 -30.67 -25.20 -41.85
CA ILE A 546 -31.46 -25.10 -40.61
C ILE A 546 -30.57 -24.68 -39.42
N ALA A 547 -29.36 -25.23 -39.31
CA ALA A 547 -28.40 -24.80 -38.29
C ALA A 547 -27.95 -23.34 -38.48
N GLN A 548 -27.81 -22.88 -39.72
CA GLN A 548 -27.55 -21.48 -40.05
C GLN A 548 -28.74 -20.59 -39.67
N GLN A 549 -29.98 -21.01 -39.96
CA GLN A 549 -31.19 -20.31 -39.51
C GLN A 549 -31.22 -20.19 -37.99
N ALA A 550 -31.00 -21.27 -37.24
CA ALA A 550 -30.92 -21.23 -35.77
C ALA A 550 -29.83 -20.26 -35.25
N SER A 551 -28.69 -20.15 -35.94
CA SER A 551 -27.66 -19.17 -35.59
C SER A 551 -28.08 -17.73 -35.92
N ALA A 552 -28.83 -17.53 -37.01
CA ALA A 552 -29.36 -16.24 -37.41
C ALA A 552 -30.48 -15.77 -36.46
N GLU A 553 -31.34 -16.68 -35.99
CA GLU A 553 -32.32 -16.40 -34.92
C GLU A 553 -31.65 -15.90 -33.65
N ASN A 554 -30.59 -16.58 -33.19
CA ASN A 554 -29.83 -16.17 -32.01
C ASN A 554 -29.13 -14.81 -32.22
N ALA A 555 -28.61 -14.55 -33.42
CA ALA A 555 -28.01 -13.25 -33.75
C ALA A 555 -29.06 -12.12 -33.77
N ASN A 556 -30.27 -12.38 -34.30
CA ASN A 556 -31.37 -11.43 -34.28
C ASN A 556 -31.86 -11.18 -32.84
N ALA A 557 -31.95 -12.22 -32.01
CA ALA A 557 -32.27 -12.11 -30.58
C ALA A 557 -31.26 -11.25 -29.81
N ALA A 558 -29.96 -11.47 -30.05
CA ALA A 558 -28.91 -10.67 -29.43
C ALA A 558 -28.98 -9.19 -29.85
N ARG A 559 -29.30 -8.91 -31.13
CA ARG A 559 -29.53 -7.56 -31.62
C ARG A 559 -30.78 -6.92 -31.01
N LEU A 560 -31.89 -7.66 -30.91
CA LEU A 560 -33.10 -7.15 -30.28
C LEU A 560 -32.87 -6.87 -28.79
N SER A 561 -32.06 -7.68 -28.11
CA SER A 561 -31.64 -7.45 -26.73
C SER A 561 -30.80 -6.18 -26.58
N SER A 562 -29.84 -5.92 -27.46
CA SER A 562 -29.04 -4.68 -27.42
C SER A 562 -29.88 -3.44 -27.75
N LEU A 563 -30.81 -3.55 -28.71
CA LEU A 563 -31.81 -2.52 -28.98
C LEU A 563 -32.73 -2.29 -27.79
N ASN A 564 -33.13 -3.35 -27.08
CA ASN A 564 -33.94 -3.19 -25.88
C ASN A 564 -33.17 -2.42 -24.79
N GLN A 565 -31.87 -2.68 -24.62
CA GLN A 565 -31.05 -1.93 -23.67
C GLN A 565 -30.90 -0.45 -24.05
N SER A 566 -30.69 -0.12 -25.33
CA SER A 566 -30.65 1.27 -25.79
C SER A 566 -32.02 1.95 -25.69
N GLY A 567 -33.10 1.22 -25.93
CA GLY A 567 -34.47 1.70 -25.70
C GLY A 567 -34.68 2.08 -24.24
N ARG A 568 -34.30 1.21 -23.30
CA ARG A 568 -34.38 1.48 -21.85
C ARG A 568 -33.60 2.72 -21.44
N SER A 569 -32.37 2.91 -21.95
CA SER A 569 -31.58 4.10 -21.62
C SER A 569 -32.21 5.39 -22.17
N LEU A 570 -32.84 5.34 -23.34
CA LEU A 570 -33.59 6.49 -23.87
C LEU A 570 -34.86 6.78 -23.02
N VAL A 571 -35.58 5.77 -22.52
CA VAL A 571 -36.72 6.01 -21.58
C VAL A 571 -36.17 6.70 -20.33
N GLU A 572 -35.05 6.19 -19.81
CA GLU A 572 -34.44 6.71 -18.60
C GLU A 572 -34.00 8.17 -18.79
N GLN A 573 -33.43 8.52 -19.94
CA GLN A 573 -33.15 9.92 -20.28
C GLN A 573 -34.44 10.74 -20.38
N ALA A 574 -35.51 10.21 -20.97
CA ALA A 574 -36.80 10.91 -21.08
C ALA A 574 -37.44 11.17 -19.72
N THR A 575 -37.30 10.27 -18.73
CA THR A 575 -37.78 10.51 -17.36
C THR A 575 -37.08 11.68 -16.65
N ARG A 576 -35.95 12.19 -17.18
CA ARG A 576 -35.25 13.38 -16.64
C ARG A 576 -35.90 14.67 -17.08
N ASN A 577 -36.72 14.64 -18.13
CA ASN A 577 -37.35 15.80 -18.70
C ASN A 577 -38.83 15.84 -18.35
N ASP A 578 -39.30 16.96 -17.80
CA ASP A 578 -40.70 17.18 -17.46
C ASP A 578 -41.61 17.28 -18.68
N GLU A 579 -41.03 17.44 -19.87
CA GLU A 579 -41.79 17.51 -21.11
C GLU A 579 -42.41 16.17 -21.52
N PHE A 580 -41.95 15.05 -20.97
CA PHE A 580 -42.54 13.74 -21.23
C PHE A 580 -43.63 13.40 -20.21
N ASP A 581 -44.79 12.98 -20.72
CA ASP A 581 -45.91 12.53 -19.90
C ASP A 581 -45.67 11.12 -19.33
N ALA A 582 -46.02 10.92 -18.06
CA ALA A 582 -45.77 9.67 -17.36
C ALA A 582 -46.52 8.47 -17.98
N LYS A 583 -47.73 8.67 -18.51
CA LYS A 583 -48.52 7.58 -19.12
C LYS A 583 -47.89 7.12 -20.42
N ARG A 584 -47.33 8.06 -21.21
CA ARG A 584 -46.59 7.72 -22.43
C ARG A 584 -45.30 6.96 -22.13
N LEU A 585 -44.53 7.41 -21.14
CA LEU A 585 -43.31 6.73 -20.72
C LEU A 585 -43.60 5.33 -20.17
N GLU A 586 -44.68 5.16 -19.41
CA GLU A 586 -45.16 3.85 -18.97
C GLU A 586 -45.51 2.96 -20.16
N SER A 587 -46.29 3.47 -21.10
CA SER A 587 -46.67 2.71 -22.30
C SER A 587 -45.43 2.29 -23.08
N TRP A 588 -44.45 3.18 -23.22
CA TRP A 588 -43.17 2.89 -23.87
C TRP A 588 -42.35 1.84 -23.10
N ALA A 589 -42.31 1.93 -21.76
CA ALA A 589 -41.65 0.94 -20.89
C ALA A 589 -42.32 -0.44 -20.97
N THR A 590 -43.66 -0.52 -21.01
CA THR A 590 -44.40 -1.79 -21.17
C THR A 590 -44.08 -2.45 -22.51
N MET A 591 -43.96 -1.67 -23.58
CA MET A 591 -43.57 -2.18 -24.89
C MET A 591 -42.13 -2.70 -24.90
N LEU A 592 -41.18 -2.00 -24.28
CA LEU A 592 -39.81 -2.50 -24.12
C LEU A 592 -39.77 -3.80 -23.31
N LYS A 593 -40.58 -3.92 -22.26
CA LYS A 593 -40.72 -5.18 -21.50
C LYS A 593 -41.21 -6.33 -22.38
N SER A 594 -42.20 -6.08 -23.24
CA SER A 594 -42.67 -7.09 -24.21
C SER A 594 -41.61 -7.47 -25.25
N LEU A 595 -40.83 -6.50 -25.77
CA LEU A 595 -39.71 -6.78 -26.67
C LEU A 595 -38.59 -7.56 -25.97
N GLN A 596 -38.35 -7.28 -24.69
CA GLN A 596 -37.42 -8.05 -23.87
C GLN A 596 -37.87 -9.50 -23.71
N ASP A 597 -39.14 -9.73 -23.41
CA ASP A 597 -39.71 -11.08 -23.29
C ASP A 597 -39.61 -11.84 -24.62
N ILE A 598 -39.85 -11.17 -25.75
CA ILE A 598 -39.64 -11.71 -27.09
C ILE A 598 -38.16 -12.12 -27.28
N ALA A 599 -37.22 -11.21 -27.01
CA ALA A 599 -35.79 -11.44 -27.23
C ALA A 599 -35.18 -12.50 -26.29
N ALA A 600 -35.60 -12.52 -25.01
CA ALA A 600 -34.99 -13.33 -23.96
C ALA A 600 -35.59 -14.74 -23.86
N LYS A 601 -36.86 -14.92 -24.25
CA LYS A 601 -37.58 -16.20 -24.09
C LYS A 601 -37.97 -16.82 -25.43
N ARG A 602 -38.64 -16.06 -26.32
CA ARG A 602 -39.27 -16.64 -27.52
C ARG A 602 -38.32 -16.84 -28.69
N MET A 603 -37.48 -15.86 -29.04
CA MET A 603 -36.49 -16.03 -30.12
C MET A 603 -35.48 -17.17 -29.82
N PRO A 604 -34.96 -17.33 -28.59
CA PRO A 604 -34.11 -18.48 -28.26
C PRO A 604 -34.83 -19.82 -28.33
N SER A 605 -36.12 -19.88 -27.94
CA SER A 605 -36.94 -21.09 -28.06
C SER A 605 -37.05 -21.55 -29.51
N VAL A 606 -37.34 -20.63 -30.43
CA VAL A 606 -37.35 -20.90 -31.88
C VAL A 606 -36.00 -21.42 -32.34
N ALA A 607 -34.90 -20.76 -31.95
CA ALA A 607 -33.55 -21.19 -32.32
C ALA A 607 -33.24 -22.62 -31.82
N ASP A 608 -33.67 -22.96 -30.60
CA ASP A 608 -33.51 -24.28 -30.01
C ASP A 608 -34.37 -25.34 -30.73
N LEU A 609 -35.60 -25.00 -31.13
CA LEU A 609 -36.46 -25.89 -31.92
C LEU A 609 -35.89 -26.16 -33.31
N LEU A 610 -35.33 -25.14 -33.98
CA LEU A 610 -34.62 -25.28 -35.25
C LEU A 610 -33.34 -26.14 -35.09
N LYS A 611 -32.59 -25.94 -34.01
CA LYS A 611 -31.40 -26.75 -33.70
C LYS A 611 -31.76 -28.21 -33.42
N GLN A 612 -32.86 -28.46 -32.70
CA GLN A 612 -33.42 -29.81 -32.48
C GLN A 612 -33.88 -30.44 -33.80
N SER A 613 -34.50 -29.66 -34.70
CA SER A 613 -34.87 -30.11 -36.05
C SER A 613 -33.65 -30.53 -36.87
N SER A 614 -32.56 -29.74 -36.85
CA SER A 614 -31.31 -30.07 -37.58
C SER A 614 -30.59 -31.32 -37.06
N SER A 615 -30.77 -31.66 -35.78
CA SER A 615 -30.08 -32.74 -35.07
C SER A 615 -30.90 -34.03 -34.92
N ALA A 616 -32.19 -34.01 -35.28
CA ALA A 616 -33.04 -35.19 -35.28
C ALA A 616 -32.51 -36.27 -36.25
N LYS A 617 -32.35 -37.51 -35.78
CA LYS A 617 -31.99 -38.65 -36.63
C LYS A 617 -33.17 -39.00 -37.54
N ALA A 618 -32.88 -39.31 -38.81
CA ALA A 618 -33.84 -39.87 -39.75
C ALA A 618 -34.39 -41.20 -39.18
N GLY A 619 -35.59 -41.15 -38.60
CA GLY A 619 -36.29 -42.33 -38.12
C GLY A 619 -36.99 -43.03 -39.28
N LYS A 620 -36.79 -44.35 -39.42
CA LYS A 620 -37.69 -45.18 -40.23
C LYS A 620 -39.14 -45.00 -39.74
N PRO A 621 -40.16 -45.06 -40.62
CA PRO A 621 -41.54 -44.94 -40.21
C PRO A 621 -41.91 -46.13 -39.31
N GLY A 622 -42.35 -45.84 -38.08
CA GLY A 622 -42.93 -46.83 -37.18
C GLY A 622 -42.04 -47.29 -36.03
N GLN A 623 -41.93 -46.50 -34.98
CA GLN A 623 -42.05 -47.00 -33.61
C GLN A 623 -42.21 -45.85 -32.61
N SER A 624 -43.41 -45.75 -32.06
CA SER A 624 -43.70 -45.04 -30.82
C SER A 624 -43.09 -45.78 -29.63
N THR A 625 -42.28 -45.11 -28.83
CA THR A 625 -42.11 -45.43 -27.40
C THR A 625 -41.86 -44.14 -26.61
N ALA A 626 -42.38 -44.15 -25.39
CA ALA A 626 -42.79 -43.00 -24.61
C ALA A 626 -41.66 -42.30 -23.82
N SER A 627 -41.91 -41.02 -23.56
CA SER A 627 -41.59 -40.23 -22.34
C SER A 627 -40.16 -40.21 -21.79
N ASN A 628 -39.53 -39.03 -21.85
CA ASN A 628 -39.16 -38.29 -20.64
C ASN A 628 -38.95 -36.78 -20.93
N SER A 629 -39.45 -35.95 -20.02
CA SER A 629 -39.46 -34.48 -20.04
C SER A 629 -38.06 -33.85 -20.08
N PRO A 630 -37.88 -32.64 -20.65
CA PRO A 630 -36.74 -31.80 -20.34
C PRO A 630 -37.06 -30.85 -19.18
N SER A 631 -36.28 -31.00 -18.12
CA SER A 631 -36.04 -30.01 -17.07
C SER A 631 -35.26 -28.80 -17.62
N ASN A 632 -35.54 -27.62 -17.05
CA ASN A 632 -34.81 -26.36 -17.17
C ASN A 632 -33.28 -26.49 -17.32
N PRO A 633 -32.62 -25.66 -18.15
CA PRO A 633 -31.18 -25.45 -18.07
C PRO A 633 -30.87 -24.27 -17.15
N SER A 634 -30.41 -24.57 -15.94
CA SER A 634 -29.58 -23.65 -15.16
C SER A 634 -28.11 -24.05 -15.33
N GLN A 635 -27.32 -23.09 -15.83
CA GLN A 635 -25.89 -22.86 -15.60
C GLN A 635 -25.04 -24.02 -15.05
N GLN A 636 -24.05 -24.47 -15.84
CA GLN A 636 -22.65 -24.52 -15.36
C GLN A 636 -21.66 -24.85 -16.49
N SER A 637 -20.79 -23.87 -16.74
CA SER A 637 -19.33 -23.96 -16.68
C SER A 637 -18.67 -25.28 -17.09
N GLN A 638 -17.89 -25.17 -18.17
CA GLN A 638 -16.86 -26.10 -18.60
C GLN A 638 -15.86 -26.42 -17.47
N SER A 639 -15.62 -27.70 -17.23
CA SER A 639 -14.29 -28.20 -16.90
C SER A 639 -14.14 -29.61 -17.44
N GLN A 640 -13.39 -29.72 -18.54
CA GLN A 640 -12.89 -30.97 -19.11
C GLN A 640 -11.97 -31.67 -18.11
N LYS A 641 -12.25 -32.95 -17.81
CA LYS A 641 -11.21 -33.92 -17.46
C LYS A 641 -11.14 -34.99 -18.55
N LYS A 642 -9.95 -35.06 -19.12
CA LYS A 642 -9.42 -36.01 -20.11
C LYS A 642 -9.51 -37.45 -19.57
N GLY A 643 -10.02 -38.35 -20.40
CA GLY A 643 -9.67 -39.77 -20.42
C GLY A 643 -9.11 -40.10 -21.80
N GLU A 644 -7.92 -40.68 -21.85
CA GLU A 644 -7.25 -41.17 -23.07
C GLU A 644 -8.07 -42.26 -23.76
N PRO A 645 -7.82 -42.48 -25.06
CA PRO A 645 -7.18 -43.76 -25.39
C PRO A 645 -6.14 -43.69 -26.51
N GLY A 646 -5.07 -44.47 -26.35
CA GLY A 646 -4.86 -45.69 -27.16
C GLY A 646 -4.54 -45.53 -28.65
N GLU A 647 -3.30 -45.91 -28.97
CA GLU A 647 -2.65 -46.05 -30.27
C GLU A 647 -3.48 -46.68 -31.42
N GLY A 648 -3.21 -46.22 -32.65
CA GLY A 648 -3.60 -46.91 -33.88
C GLY A 648 -3.15 -46.16 -35.15
N LYS A 649 -2.24 -46.78 -35.90
CA LYS A 649 -1.41 -46.23 -36.99
C LYS A 649 -2.14 -45.88 -38.31
N ALA A 650 -1.43 -44.99 -39.04
CA ALA A 650 -1.11 -45.01 -40.48
C ALA A 650 -2.06 -44.34 -41.49
N GLY A 651 -1.50 -43.32 -42.16
CA GLY A 651 -1.21 -43.45 -43.59
C GLY A 651 -1.73 -42.35 -44.52
N GLN A 652 -0.83 -41.42 -44.90
CA GLN A 652 -0.73 -40.74 -46.21
C GLN A 652 -1.90 -39.82 -46.62
N SER A 653 -1.76 -38.68 -47.30
CA SER A 653 -0.70 -38.06 -48.11
C SER A 653 -1.11 -36.58 -48.33
N LYS A 654 -0.14 -35.66 -48.36
CA LYS A 654 -0.29 -34.34 -49.00
C LYS A 654 -0.16 -34.50 -50.53
N PRO A 655 -0.64 -33.54 -51.33
CA PRO A 655 0.29 -32.53 -51.88
C PRO A 655 -0.36 -31.12 -51.86
N SER A 656 0.29 -30.08 -51.34
CA SER A 656 1.41 -29.29 -51.88
C SER A 656 0.91 -27.91 -52.34
N ALA A 657 1.53 -26.88 -51.78
CA ALA A 657 1.35 -25.46 -52.08
C ALA A 657 1.98 -25.08 -53.43
N PRO A 658 1.96 -23.77 -53.78
CA PRO A 658 3.24 -23.07 -53.71
C PRO A 658 3.21 -21.77 -52.91
N GLN A 659 4.30 -21.59 -52.16
CA GLN A 659 4.76 -20.40 -51.45
C GLN A 659 5.31 -19.34 -52.40
N ILE A 660 5.34 -18.07 -51.97
CA ILE A 660 6.51 -17.15 -51.99
C ILE A 660 6.27 -16.17 -50.80
N ALA A 661 6.96 -16.23 -49.65
CA ALA A 661 8.37 -15.85 -49.32
C ALA A 661 8.57 -14.31 -49.32
N ASN A 662 9.17 -13.62 -48.35
CA ASN A 662 10.21 -13.88 -47.33
C ASN A 662 9.94 -12.92 -46.15
N GLY A 663 10.42 -13.07 -44.91
CA GLY A 663 11.47 -13.89 -44.28
C GLY A 663 11.94 -13.07 -43.06
N GLN A 664 12.11 -13.62 -41.86
CA GLN A 664 13.37 -14.12 -41.24
C GLN A 664 13.31 -13.64 -39.76
N ASP A 665 13.89 -14.24 -38.73
CA ASP A 665 14.48 -15.56 -38.46
C ASP A 665 14.78 -15.59 -36.94
N LEU A 666 14.36 -16.67 -36.25
CA LEU A 666 15.11 -17.45 -35.22
C LEU A 666 15.58 -16.77 -33.89
N PRO A 667 16.09 -17.50 -32.86
CA PRO A 667 15.91 -18.91 -32.44
C PRO A 667 15.64 -19.10 -30.92
N LYS A 668 15.17 -20.30 -30.51
CA LYS A 668 15.48 -20.93 -29.20
C LYS A 668 16.80 -21.71 -29.31
N PRO A 669 17.56 -21.95 -28.22
CA PRO A 669 17.72 -23.33 -27.71
C PRO A 669 17.94 -23.38 -26.16
N PRO A 670 18.48 -24.45 -25.50
CA PRO A 670 17.66 -25.46 -24.79
C PRO A 670 18.18 -25.91 -23.39
N SER A 671 17.38 -26.73 -22.67
CA SER A 671 17.77 -27.68 -21.60
C SER A 671 18.36 -27.06 -20.31
N SER A 672 18.38 -27.64 -19.10
CA SER A 672 17.89 -28.86 -18.45
C SER A 672 18.21 -28.68 -16.94
N GLY A 673 17.52 -29.39 -16.03
CA GLY A 673 18.00 -29.60 -14.64
C GLY A 673 17.13 -29.04 -13.52
N LYS A 674 16.52 -29.95 -12.74
CA LYS A 674 15.76 -29.72 -11.48
C LYS A 674 16.69 -29.78 -10.27
N ALA A 675 16.36 -29.07 -9.18
CA ALA A 675 15.99 -29.62 -7.84
C ALA A 675 16.13 -28.58 -6.68
N SER A 676 15.27 -28.76 -5.65
CA SER A 676 15.32 -28.31 -4.22
C SER A 676 15.29 -26.80 -3.92
N ASP A 677 14.67 -26.22 -2.88
CA ASP A 677 13.89 -26.65 -1.69
C ASP A 677 13.19 -25.36 -1.15
N GLU A 678 11.91 -25.39 -0.79
CA GLU A 678 11.35 -25.51 0.59
C GLU A 678 11.24 -24.19 1.39
N ALA A 679 9.99 -23.82 1.72
CA ALA A 679 9.62 -22.89 2.80
C ALA A 679 8.26 -23.35 3.41
N PRO A 680 7.98 -23.07 4.70
CA PRO A 680 7.35 -24.05 5.58
C PRO A 680 5.87 -23.83 5.97
N LYS A 681 5.37 -24.88 6.63
CA LYS A 681 4.03 -25.24 7.16
C LYS A 681 3.31 -24.23 8.08
N LYS A 682 1.97 -24.36 8.13
CA LYS A 682 1.16 -24.41 9.38
C LYS A 682 -0.06 -25.32 9.21
N GLU A 683 -0.49 -25.89 10.34
CA GLU A 683 -1.11 -27.22 10.51
C GLU A 683 -2.65 -27.27 10.42
N ASN A 684 -3.13 -28.48 10.13
CA ASN A 684 -4.52 -28.96 10.17
C ASN A 684 -4.86 -29.57 11.53
N MET A 685 -6.13 -29.48 11.95
CA MET A 685 -6.85 -30.56 12.62
C MET A 685 -8.32 -30.63 12.15
N PRO A 686 -8.97 -31.82 12.14
CA PRO A 686 -10.11 -32.13 11.28
C PRO A 686 -11.46 -32.24 12.02
N SER A 687 -12.58 -32.13 11.30
CA SER A 687 -13.90 -32.61 11.77
C SER A 687 -14.44 -33.72 10.88
N ILE A 688 -14.77 -34.84 11.52
CA ILE A 688 -15.39 -36.05 10.99
C ILE A 688 -16.88 -35.81 10.76
N ALA A 689 -17.43 -36.37 9.67
CA ALA A 689 -18.86 -36.44 9.42
C ALA A 689 -19.29 -37.91 9.42
N ASP A 690 -20.21 -38.26 10.33
CA ASP A 690 -20.91 -39.55 10.36
C ASP A 690 -22.37 -39.36 9.96
N LYS A 691 -22.85 -40.28 9.11
CA LYS A 691 -24.26 -40.53 8.77
C LYS A 691 -24.87 -41.42 9.84
N GLU A 692 -26.11 -41.13 10.25
CA GLU A 692 -27.21 -42.09 10.23
C GLU A 692 -28.54 -41.40 10.59
N GLY A 693 -29.63 -41.88 9.98
CA GLY A 693 -30.99 -41.37 10.20
C GLY A 693 -31.75 -42.16 11.25
N SER A 694 -32.83 -41.57 11.78
CA SER A 694 -34.01 -42.30 12.25
C SER A 694 -35.21 -41.36 12.44
N MET A 695 -36.38 -41.98 12.38
CA MET A 695 -37.72 -41.41 12.36
C MET A 695 -38.10 -40.58 13.59
N SER A 696 -39.00 -39.60 13.41
CA SER A 696 -40.25 -39.45 14.21
C SER A 696 -41.17 -38.36 13.64
N LYS A 697 -42.47 -38.64 13.75
CA LYS A 697 -43.66 -38.00 13.18
C LYS A 697 -44.07 -36.75 13.98
N PRO A 698 -44.61 -35.66 13.38
CA PRO A 698 -45.29 -34.61 14.14
C PRO A 698 -46.79 -34.92 14.33
N GLU A 699 -47.25 -34.75 15.56
CA GLU A 699 -48.66 -34.79 15.98
C GLU A 699 -49.48 -33.59 15.49
N LEU A 700 -50.78 -33.84 15.34
CA LEU A 700 -51.85 -32.88 15.05
C LEU A 700 -52.18 -31.99 16.26
N LYS A 701 -52.65 -30.77 15.99
CA LYS A 701 -53.45 -29.94 16.92
C LYS A 701 -54.83 -29.62 16.32
N PRO A 702 -55.86 -29.36 17.16
CA PRO A 702 -57.25 -29.74 16.90
C PRO A 702 -58.06 -28.69 16.13
N ALA A 703 -59.12 -29.17 15.49
CA ALA A 703 -60.13 -28.38 14.78
C ALA A 703 -61.26 -27.87 15.70
N ASP A 704 -61.79 -26.70 15.33
CA ASP A 704 -62.85 -25.92 15.98
C ASP A 704 -64.26 -26.57 15.81
N PRO A 705 -65.10 -26.71 16.86
CA PRO A 705 -66.33 -27.49 16.81
C PRO A 705 -67.59 -26.64 16.53
N ASN A 706 -67.66 -25.91 15.41
CA ASN A 706 -68.95 -25.33 14.98
C ASN A 706 -69.06 -24.90 13.49
N ALA A 707 -69.00 -25.85 12.55
CA ALA A 707 -69.47 -25.63 11.18
C ALA A 707 -70.41 -26.75 10.71
N LYS A 708 -71.61 -26.37 10.25
CA LYS A 708 -72.71 -27.28 9.86
C LYS A 708 -72.48 -27.96 8.49
N PRO A 709 -72.99 -29.19 8.28
CA PRO A 709 -72.72 -30.00 7.08
C PRO A 709 -73.76 -29.82 5.96
N SER A 710 -73.31 -29.90 4.71
CA SER A 710 -74.14 -30.01 3.49
C SER A 710 -74.21 -31.47 3.01
N PRO A 711 -75.33 -31.94 2.44
CA PRO A 711 -75.66 -33.36 2.36
C PRO A 711 -75.04 -34.11 1.15
N PRO A 712 -74.83 -35.44 1.24
CA PRO A 712 -74.36 -36.28 0.12
C PRO A 712 -75.49 -37.10 -0.53
N LYS A 713 -75.26 -37.56 -1.78
CA LYS A 713 -75.73 -38.82 -2.42
C LYS A 713 -75.55 -38.76 -3.96
N PRO A 714 -75.55 -39.88 -4.71
CA PRO A 714 -74.92 -41.18 -4.42
C PRO A 714 -74.11 -41.72 -5.63
N SER A 715 -73.21 -42.66 -5.35
CA SER A 715 -72.51 -43.49 -6.33
C SER A 715 -73.32 -44.74 -6.69
N THR A 716 -73.51 -44.99 -7.99
CA THR A 716 -73.97 -46.29 -8.52
C THR A 716 -73.04 -46.77 -9.64
N MET A 717 -72.68 -48.04 -9.53
CA MET A 717 -71.82 -48.81 -10.44
C MET A 717 -72.23 -48.72 -11.92
N LYS A 718 -71.24 -48.80 -12.83
CA LYS A 718 -71.07 -49.93 -13.78
C LYS A 718 -69.83 -49.73 -14.68
N LEU A 719 -69.14 -50.85 -14.88
CA LEU A 719 -68.03 -51.09 -15.83
C LEU A 719 -68.62 -51.50 -17.22
N PRO A 720 -67.80 -51.60 -18.29
CA PRO A 720 -68.00 -50.89 -19.56
C PRO A 720 -68.40 -51.81 -20.71
N THR A 721 -68.87 -51.25 -21.84
CA THR A 721 -68.66 -51.82 -23.19
C THR A 721 -69.18 -50.88 -24.30
N THR A 722 -68.24 -50.48 -25.16
CA THR A 722 -68.24 -50.46 -26.63
C THR A 722 -69.43 -49.91 -27.48
N GLN A 723 -69.01 -49.02 -28.39
CA GLN A 723 -69.46 -48.76 -29.78
C GLN A 723 -70.28 -47.50 -30.11
N MET A 724 -69.60 -46.66 -30.89
CA MET A 724 -70.02 -45.91 -32.09
C MET A 724 -71.33 -45.12 -32.10
N ALA A 725 -71.19 -43.81 -32.33
CA ALA A 725 -72.15 -43.05 -33.14
C ALA A 725 -71.41 -41.96 -33.94
N ALA A 726 -71.62 -42.01 -35.25
CA ALA A 726 -71.10 -41.10 -36.26
C ALA A 726 -71.90 -39.78 -36.30
N ALA A 727 -71.22 -38.70 -36.68
CA ALA A 727 -71.84 -37.47 -37.17
C ALA A 727 -72.25 -37.61 -38.64
N PRO A 728 -73.35 -36.99 -39.11
CA PRO A 728 -73.74 -37.03 -40.51
C PRO A 728 -73.10 -35.88 -41.30
N SER A 729 -72.82 -36.20 -42.56
CA SER A 729 -72.14 -35.43 -43.60
C SER A 729 -73.11 -34.90 -44.66
N LYS A 730 -72.72 -33.83 -45.37
CA LYS A 730 -73.08 -33.47 -46.76
C LYS A 730 -72.16 -32.33 -47.24
N LYS A 731 -71.03 -32.64 -47.89
CA LYS A 731 -70.78 -32.80 -49.34
C LYS A 731 -70.93 -31.52 -50.19
N LYS A 732 -69.80 -31.05 -50.74
CA LYS A 732 -69.65 -30.77 -52.17
C LYS A 732 -68.26 -31.18 -52.66
N ASP A 733 -68.26 -31.74 -53.85
CA ASP A 733 -67.30 -32.64 -54.50
C ASP A 733 -65.96 -32.00 -54.93
N GLY A 734 -64.88 -32.81 -54.85
CA GLY A 734 -64.09 -33.14 -56.05
C GLY A 734 -62.79 -32.37 -56.31
N GLU A 735 -61.72 -32.71 -55.59
CA GLU A 735 -60.35 -32.79 -56.14
C GLU A 735 -59.50 -33.72 -55.25
N GLU A 736 -58.62 -34.52 -55.87
CA GLU A 736 -57.97 -35.71 -55.33
C GLU A 736 -57.05 -35.43 -54.12
N GLU A 737 -57.38 -35.95 -52.93
CA GLU A 737 -56.42 -36.05 -51.81
C GLU A 737 -55.43 -37.19 -52.08
N LYS A 738 -54.17 -36.84 -52.31
CA LYS A 738 -53.03 -37.77 -52.16
C LYS A 738 -52.82 -38.10 -50.66
N PRO A 739 -52.44 -39.34 -50.30
CA PRO A 739 -52.29 -39.75 -48.90
C PRO A 739 -51.16 -38.98 -48.20
N GLN A 740 -51.41 -38.41 -47.03
CA GLN A 740 -50.37 -37.83 -46.17
C GLN A 740 -49.50 -38.93 -45.55
N GLU A 741 -48.22 -38.96 -45.92
CA GLU A 741 -47.18 -39.77 -45.30
C GLU A 741 -46.93 -39.35 -43.83
N ALA A 742 -46.58 -40.30 -42.97
CA ALA A 742 -46.31 -40.06 -41.54
C ALA A 742 -45.14 -39.05 -41.36
N GLN A 743 -45.42 -37.92 -40.71
CA GLN A 743 -44.44 -36.85 -40.46
C GLN A 743 -43.27 -37.31 -39.57
N THR A 744 -42.05 -36.85 -39.89
CA THR A 744 -40.85 -37.15 -39.11
C THR A 744 -40.73 -36.25 -37.87
N LEU A 745 -39.99 -36.66 -36.84
CA LEU A 745 -39.76 -35.86 -35.62
C LEU A 745 -39.11 -34.49 -35.95
N ALA A 746 -38.27 -34.43 -36.98
CA ALA A 746 -37.66 -33.20 -37.47
C ALA A 746 -38.71 -32.22 -38.04
N GLN A 747 -39.66 -32.72 -38.83
CA GLN A 747 -40.76 -31.92 -39.38
C GLN A 747 -41.66 -31.36 -38.27
N LYS A 748 -41.98 -32.17 -37.25
CA LYS A 748 -42.77 -31.71 -36.11
C LYS A 748 -42.08 -30.58 -35.34
N LYS A 749 -40.78 -30.67 -35.11
CA LYS A 749 -40.00 -29.60 -34.45
C LYS A 749 -39.85 -28.34 -35.30
N MET A 750 -39.80 -28.50 -36.62
CA MET A 750 -39.84 -27.38 -37.56
C MET A 750 -41.21 -26.70 -37.57
N ASP A 751 -42.30 -27.47 -37.51
CA ASP A 751 -43.66 -26.94 -37.42
C ASP A 751 -43.87 -26.17 -36.10
N ASP A 752 -43.44 -26.73 -34.97
CA ASP A 752 -43.46 -26.07 -33.66
C ASP A 752 -42.68 -24.72 -33.71
N ALA A 753 -41.52 -24.69 -34.37
CA ALA A 753 -40.70 -23.48 -34.51
C ALA A 753 -41.40 -22.39 -35.35
N ILE A 754 -42.00 -22.77 -36.48
CA ILE A 754 -42.70 -21.83 -37.37
C ILE A 754 -43.95 -21.26 -36.70
N ASP A 755 -44.69 -22.07 -35.94
CA ASP A 755 -45.86 -21.61 -35.19
C ASP A 755 -45.47 -20.63 -34.08
N GLU A 756 -44.40 -20.92 -33.34
CA GLU A 756 -43.86 -20.00 -32.32
C GLU A 756 -43.37 -18.67 -32.95
N GLN A 757 -42.67 -18.73 -34.09
CA GLN A 757 -42.25 -17.54 -34.85
C GLN A 757 -43.44 -16.72 -35.34
N LYS A 758 -44.52 -17.36 -35.79
CA LYS A 758 -45.71 -16.65 -36.26
C LYS A 758 -46.37 -15.86 -35.13
N LEU A 759 -46.46 -16.44 -33.93
CA LEU A 759 -46.98 -15.76 -32.73
C LEU A 759 -46.07 -14.61 -32.31
N LEU A 760 -44.75 -14.81 -32.37
CA LEU A 760 -43.76 -13.78 -32.09
C LEU A 760 -43.87 -12.60 -33.06
N LEU A 761 -43.96 -12.85 -34.37
CA LEU A 761 -44.12 -11.82 -35.40
C LEU A 761 -45.43 -11.05 -35.23
N ALA A 762 -46.52 -11.70 -34.82
CA ALA A 762 -47.78 -11.04 -34.54
C ALA A 762 -47.69 -10.11 -33.31
N GLU A 763 -47.02 -10.55 -32.25
CA GLU A 763 -46.81 -9.73 -31.06
C GLU A 763 -45.85 -8.56 -31.32
N PHE A 764 -44.76 -8.79 -32.04
CA PHE A 764 -43.83 -7.74 -32.44
C PHE A 764 -44.54 -6.70 -33.31
N ALA A 765 -45.34 -7.11 -34.29
CA ALA A 765 -46.10 -6.18 -35.15
C ALA A 765 -47.01 -5.27 -34.33
N ARG A 766 -47.78 -5.86 -33.39
CA ARG A 766 -48.65 -5.11 -32.47
C ARG A 766 -47.85 -4.08 -31.66
N VAL A 767 -46.72 -4.50 -31.08
CA VAL A 767 -45.86 -3.64 -30.26
C VAL A 767 -45.24 -2.51 -31.09
N SER A 768 -44.75 -2.82 -32.30
CA SER A 768 -44.19 -1.82 -33.23
C SER A 768 -45.23 -0.77 -33.65
N ASP A 769 -46.46 -1.17 -33.94
CA ASP A 769 -47.55 -0.27 -34.31
C ASP A 769 -47.94 0.65 -33.14
N GLU A 770 -48.05 0.11 -31.93
CA GLU A 770 -48.33 0.88 -30.72
C GLU A 770 -47.20 1.88 -30.40
N LEU A 771 -45.94 1.47 -30.50
CA LEU A 771 -44.77 2.34 -30.36
C LEU A 771 -44.79 3.48 -31.38
N SER A 772 -45.19 3.19 -32.62
CA SER A 772 -45.30 4.18 -33.70
C SER A 772 -46.40 5.22 -33.44
N GLN A 773 -47.51 4.81 -32.82
CA GLN A 773 -48.57 5.72 -32.40
C GLN A 773 -48.14 6.60 -31.23
N ILE A 774 -47.46 6.03 -30.24
CA ILE A 774 -46.93 6.78 -29.09
C ILE A 774 -45.95 7.84 -29.57
N LEU A 775 -45.00 7.49 -30.45
CA LEU A 775 -44.04 8.44 -31.02
C LEU A 775 -44.74 9.58 -31.78
N ALA A 776 -45.73 9.27 -32.62
CA ALA A 776 -46.49 10.29 -33.33
C ALA A 776 -47.23 11.23 -32.35
N SER A 777 -47.80 10.70 -31.27
CA SER A 777 -48.44 11.51 -30.23
C SER A 777 -47.44 12.39 -29.46
N LEU A 778 -46.20 11.91 -29.26
CA LEU A 778 -45.13 12.67 -28.63
C LEU A 778 -44.71 13.83 -29.51
N GLU A 779 -44.44 13.58 -30.80
CA GLU A 779 -44.09 14.61 -31.78
C GLU A 779 -45.18 15.69 -31.84
N ALA A 780 -46.46 15.29 -31.95
CA ALA A 780 -47.61 16.19 -31.90
C ALA A 780 -47.66 17.02 -30.60
N SER A 781 -47.41 16.39 -29.45
CA SER A 781 -47.36 17.10 -28.17
C SER A 781 -46.21 18.11 -28.11
N THR A 782 -45.07 17.85 -28.75
CA THR A 782 -43.97 18.82 -28.78
C THR A 782 -44.34 20.07 -29.59
N PHE A 783 -45.12 19.93 -30.66
CA PHE A 783 -45.61 21.06 -31.46
C PHE A 783 -46.61 21.92 -30.67
N VAL A 784 -47.58 21.28 -30.00
CA VAL A 784 -48.53 21.96 -29.11
C VAL A 784 -47.76 22.79 -28.09
N LYS A 785 -46.78 22.20 -27.42
CA LYS A 785 -46.03 22.89 -26.36
C LYS A 785 -45.16 24.02 -26.89
N ARG A 786 -44.55 23.87 -28.07
CA ARG A 786 -43.78 24.94 -28.72
C ARG A 786 -44.66 26.11 -29.15
N LEU A 787 -45.84 25.85 -29.69
CA LEU A 787 -46.82 26.89 -30.00
C LEU A 787 -47.30 27.62 -28.74
N LYS A 788 -47.61 26.88 -27.66
CA LYS A 788 -47.95 27.49 -26.35
C LYS A 788 -46.79 28.27 -25.74
N ALA A 789 -45.55 27.82 -25.93
CA ALA A 789 -44.36 28.55 -25.49
C ALA A 789 -44.19 29.86 -26.26
N ALA A 790 -44.32 29.84 -27.59
CA ALA A 790 -44.31 31.03 -28.42
C ALA A 790 -45.44 32.00 -28.04
N SER A 791 -46.66 31.49 -27.77
CA SER A 791 -47.78 32.27 -27.26
C SER A 791 -47.42 33.00 -25.95
N ARG A 792 -46.82 32.30 -24.98
CA ARG A 792 -46.37 32.92 -23.71
C ARG A 792 -45.32 34.00 -23.93
N GLN A 793 -44.39 33.82 -24.86
CA GLN A 793 -43.38 34.84 -25.18
C GLN A 793 -44.03 36.10 -25.77
N GLN A 794 -45.08 35.95 -26.58
CA GLN A 794 -45.87 37.07 -27.09
C GLN A 794 -46.61 37.81 -25.96
N LEU A 795 -47.13 37.11 -24.95
CA LEU A 795 -47.70 37.76 -23.75
C LEU A 795 -46.63 38.51 -22.93
N VAL A 796 -45.41 37.97 -22.85
CA VAL A 796 -44.29 38.66 -22.19
C VAL A 796 -43.93 39.93 -22.98
N ALA A 797 -43.85 39.85 -24.30
CA ALA A 797 -43.58 41.01 -25.14
C ALA A 797 -44.70 42.08 -25.01
N ALA A 798 -45.97 41.69 -24.99
CA ALA A 798 -47.09 42.59 -24.74
C ALA A 798 -46.96 43.29 -23.36
N LYS A 799 -46.63 42.52 -22.31
CA LYS A 799 -46.40 43.07 -20.96
C LYS A 799 -45.18 44.00 -20.91
N ASP A 800 -44.09 43.65 -21.57
CA ASP A 800 -42.88 44.46 -21.65
C ASP A 800 -43.13 45.76 -22.43
N LEU A 801 -43.89 45.70 -23.53
CA LEU A 801 -44.35 46.88 -24.26
C LEU A 801 -45.18 47.79 -23.35
N ASN A 802 -46.14 47.23 -22.60
CA ASN A 802 -46.95 48.01 -21.68
C ASN A 802 -46.12 48.66 -20.56
N THR A 803 -45.20 47.91 -19.94
CA THR A 803 -44.46 48.38 -18.75
C THR A 803 -43.24 49.22 -19.08
N LYS A 804 -42.48 48.86 -20.12
CA LYS A 804 -41.19 49.51 -20.47
C LYS A 804 -41.35 50.65 -21.47
N THR A 805 -42.42 50.67 -22.27
CA THR A 805 -42.62 51.73 -23.28
C THR A 805 -43.76 52.69 -22.96
N LEU A 806 -44.35 52.60 -21.76
CA LEU A 806 -45.44 53.47 -21.30
C LEU A 806 -45.08 54.96 -21.40
N SER A 807 -43.82 55.31 -21.10
CA SER A 807 -43.31 56.69 -21.13
C SER A 807 -43.21 57.28 -22.54
N ALA A 808 -43.19 56.43 -23.57
CA ALA A 808 -43.11 56.84 -24.97
C ALA A 808 -44.47 56.86 -25.68
N PHE A 809 -45.54 56.41 -25.00
CA PHE A 809 -46.88 56.30 -25.55
C PHE A 809 -47.46 57.68 -25.93
N GLY A 810 -47.92 57.84 -27.18
CA GLY A 810 -48.50 59.08 -27.70
C GLY A 810 -47.51 60.09 -28.31
N LEU A 811 -46.22 59.76 -28.38
CA LEU A 811 -45.20 60.58 -29.06
C LEU A 811 -45.10 60.27 -30.57
N GLU A 812 -44.50 61.18 -31.34
CA GLU A 812 -44.23 61.00 -32.79
C GLU A 812 -43.42 59.72 -33.06
N ARG A 813 -43.53 59.16 -34.29
CA ARG A 813 -42.81 57.94 -34.73
C ARG A 813 -41.29 58.15 -34.69
N LYS A 814 -40.68 57.88 -33.54
CA LYS A 814 -39.24 58.01 -33.27
C LYS A 814 -38.74 56.78 -32.53
N PRO A 815 -37.49 56.35 -32.77
CA PRO A 815 -36.97 55.15 -32.12
C PRO A 815 -36.83 55.34 -30.60
N VAL A 816 -37.40 54.39 -29.84
CA VAL A 816 -37.33 54.37 -28.38
C VAL A 816 -36.22 53.40 -27.96
N LYS A 817 -35.31 53.85 -27.10
CA LYS A 817 -34.17 53.05 -26.64
C LYS A 817 -34.61 51.75 -25.95
N ASP A 818 -35.67 51.82 -25.15
CA ASP A 818 -36.21 50.68 -24.39
C ASP A 818 -37.03 49.71 -25.25
N ALA A 819 -37.54 50.16 -26.41
CA ALA A 819 -38.25 49.31 -27.36
C ALA A 819 -37.30 48.47 -28.26
N LYS A 820 -36.01 48.82 -28.31
CA LYS A 820 -35.03 48.12 -29.13
C LYS A 820 -34.86 46.65 -28.73
N ALA A 821 -34.74 46.39 -27.42
CA ALA A 821 -34.59 45.02 -26.90
C ALA A 821 -35.86 44.18 -27.15
N ILE A 822 -37.04 44.81 -27.07
CA ILE A 822 -38.32 44.14 -27.37
C ILE A 822 -38.41 43.83 -28.87
N ALA A 823 -38.00 44.76 -29.74
CA ALA A 823 -37.99 44.55 -31.18
C ALA A 823 -36.99 43.46 -31.61
N GLU A 824 -35.85 43.34 -30.93
CA GLU A 824 -34.90 42.23 -31.13
C GLU A 824 -35.50 40.89 -30.68
N HIS A 825 -36.14 40.84 -29.50
CA HIS A 825 -36.86 39.66 -29.01
C HIS A 825 -37.99 39.22 -29.95
N GLU A 826 -38.80 40.15 -30.48
CA GLU A 826 -39.85 39.84 -31.46
C GLU A 826 -39.31 39.27 -32.78
N ARG A 827 -38.14 39.74 -33.23
CA ARG A 827 -37.47 39.15 -34.41
C ARG A 827 -36.99 37.72 -34.12
N GLU A 828 -36.46 37.46 -32.93
CA GLU A 828 -36.10 36.09 -32.50
C GLU A 828 -37.33 35.19 -32.39
N GLN A 829 -38.46 35.71 -31.88
CA GLN A 829 -39.73 34.97 -31.84
C GLN A 829 -40.25 34.66 -33.25
N SER A 830 -40.15 35.59 -34.19
CA SER A 830 -40.46 35.35 -35.61
C SER A 830 -39.63 34.20 -36.18
N GLU A 831 -38.32 34.18 -35.94
CA GLU A 831 -37.45 33.08 -36.39
C GLU A 831 -37.81 31.75 -35.72
N THR A 832 -38.14 31.78 -34.42
CA THR A 832 -38.60 30.60 -33.67
C THR A 832 -39.87 30.01 -34.28
N VAL A 833 -40.87 30.85 -34.57
CA VAL A 833 -42.13 30.42 -35.20
C VAL A 833 -41.90 29.93 -36.63
N ARG A 834 -40.93 30.50 -37.36
CA ARG A 834 -40.53 29.99 -38.68
C ARG A 834 -40.01 28.56 -38.59
N VAL A 835 -39.18 28.26 -37.59
CA VAL A 835 -38.67 26.90 -37.35
C VAL A 835 -39.81 25.93 -37.01
N ILE A 836 -40.74 26.34 -36.13
CA ILE A 836 -41.93 25.54 -35.82
C ILE A 836 -42.73 25.24 -37.09
N GLN A 837 -42.97 26.25 -37.93
CA GLN A 837 -43.69 26.09 -39.17
C GLN A 837 -42.99 25.10 -40.12
N SER A 838 -41.68 25.23 -40.32
CA SER A 838 -40.91 24.32 -41.18
C SER A 838 -40.89 22.89 -40.65
N ASP A 839 -40.77 22.71 -39.33
CA ASP A 839 -40.80 21.40 -38.69
C ASP A 839 -42.18 20.74 -38.86
N MET A 840 -43.27 21.51 -38.73
CA MET A 840 -44.64 21.03 -38.97
C MET A 840 -44.85 20.61 -40.43
N GLU A 841 -44.29 21.36 -41.39
CA GLU A 841 -44.34 21.02 -42.81
C GLU A 841 -43.57 19.72 -43.11
N ALA A 842 -42.35 19.58 -42.57
CA ALA A 842 -41.56 18.37 -42.69
C ALA A 842 -42.22 17.16 -42.01
N TYR A 843 -42.89 17.36 -40.88
CA TYR A 843 -43.68 16.34 -40.20
C TYR A 843 -44.87 15.90 -41.05
N PHE A 844 -45.68 16.85 -41.55
CA PHE A 844 -46.83 16.57 -42.39
C PHE A 844 -46.47 15.81 -43.67
N ALA A 845 -45.31 16.12 -44.28
CA ALA A 845 -44.80 15.40 -45.45
C ALA A 845 -44.55 13.90 -45.17
N ARG A 846 -44.17 13.55 -43.93
CA ARG A 846 -43.95 12.16 -43.50
C ARG A 846 -45.22 11.48 -43.02
N LYS A 847 -46.11 12.22 -42.36
CA LYS A 847 -47.35 11.75 -41.73
C LYS A 847 -48.50 12.71 -42.08
N PRO A 848 -49.28 12.41 -43.14
CA PRO A 848 -50.37 13.29 -43.55
C PRO A 848 -51.53 13.23 -42.57
N ASP A 849 -51.65 14.25 -41.71
CA ASP A 849 -52.77 14.47 -40.80
C ASP A 849 -53.53 15.76 -41.20
N MET A 850 -54.87 15.69 -41.25
CA MET A 850 -55.73 16.81 -41.63
C MET A 850 -55.63 17.99 -40.66
N GLN A 851 -55.39 17.76 -39.37
CA GLN A 851 -55.30 18.85 -38.39
C GLN A 851 -54.05 19.71 -38.63
N PHE A 852 -52.90 19.07 -38.89
CA PHE A 852 -51.66 19.76 -39.23
C PHE A 852 -51.78 20.52 -40.54
N LYS A 853 -52.43 19.94 -41.57
CA LYS A 853 -52.67 20.60 -42.85
C LYS A 853 -53.44 21.91 -42.69
N ASN A 854 -54.50 21.90 -41.87
CA ASN A 854 -55.33 23.07 -41.63
C ASN A 854 -54.54 24.20 -40.95
N ILE A 855 -53.74 23.87 -39.93
CA ILE A 855 -52.97 24.87 -39.18
C ILE A 855 -51.80 25.41 -40.01
N ILE A 856 -51.07 24.55 -40.73
CA ILE A 856 -50.02 24.99 -41.66
C ILE A 856 -50.62 25.92 -42.74
N GLY A 857 -51.82 25.60 -43.23
CA GLY A 857 -52.59 26.46 -44.13
C GLY A 857 -52.85 27.84 -43.51
N GLN A 858 -53.40 27.88 -42.29
CA GLN A 858 -53.65 29.12 -41.54
C GLN A 858 -52.35 29.91 -41.28
N MET A 859 -51.24 29.26 -40.92
CA MET A 859 -49.94 29.93 -40.70
C MET A 859 -49.42 30.59 -41.98
N LYS A 860 -49.59 29.94 -43.14
CA LYS A 860 -49.20 30.47 -44.45
C LYS A 860 -50.10 31.62 -44.90
N GLU A 861 -51.42 31.48 -44.75
CA GLU A 861 -52.40 32.51 -45.10
C GLU A 861 -52.23 33.78 -44.27
N THR A 862 -51.99 33.62 -42.98
CA THR A 862 -51.82 34.73 -42.03
C THR A 862 -50.41 35.33 -42.04
N GLN A 863 -49.45 34.70 -42.73
CA GLN A 863 -48.04 35.10 -42.80
C GLN A 863 -47.42 35.37 -41.42
N ILE A 864 -47.69 34.50 -40.43
CA ILE A 864 -47.34 34.73 -39.02
C ILE A 864 -45.88 35.18 -38.80
N VAL A 865 -44.91 34.56 -39.47
CA VAL A 865 -43.49 34.92 -39.37
C VAL A 865 -43.27 36.40 -39.70
N ARG A 866 -43.83 36.86 -40.83
CA ARG A 866 -43.74 38.27 -41.23
C ARG A 866 -44.52 39.18 -40.29
N ALA A 867 -45.66 38.72 -39.78
CA ALA A 867 -46.50 39.50 -38.89
C ALA A 867 -45.83 39.74 -37.53
N LEU A 868 -45.17 38.74 -36.95
CA LEU A 868 -44.38 38.88 -35.71
C LEU A 868 -43.18 39.82 -35.90
N ALA A 869 -42.45 39.69 -37.01
CA ALA A 869 -41.39 40.65 -37.35
C ALA A 869 -41.93 42.08 -37.47
N THR A 870 -43.15 42.25 -38.01
CA THR A 870 -43.82 43.55 -38.13
C THR A 870 -44.18 44.14 -36.76
N VAL A 871 -44.56 43.31 -35.78
CA VAL A 871 -44.81 43.74 -34.38
C VAL A 871 -43.53 44.35 -33.79
N GLY A 872 -42.38 43.70 -33.99
CA GLY A 872 -41.07 44.22 -33.59
C GLY A 872 -40.67 45.51 -34.31
N ASP A 873 -40.88 45.57 -35.63
CA ASP A 873 -40.60 46.79 -36.42
C ASP A 873 -41.46 47.98 -35.97
N GLN A 874 -42.74 47.73 -35.65
CA GLN A 874 -43.66 48.73 -35.10
C GLN A 874 -43.24 49.19 -33.70
N ALA A 875 -42.76 48.28 -32.85
CA ALA A 875 -42.28 48.61 -31.51
C ALA A 875 -41.05 49.52 -31.60
N ALA A 876 -40.14 49.22 -32.54
CA ALA A 876 -38.92 49.99 -32.76
C ALA A 876 -39.17 51.44 -33.19
N VAL A 877 -40.33 51.77 -33.79
CA VAL A 877 -40.70 53.13 -34.24
C VAL A 877 -41.75 53.80 -33.34
N ASN A 878 -41.90 53.34 -32.10
CA ASN A 878 -42.83 53.87 -31.10
C ASN A 878 -44.32 53.70 -31.44
N LEU A 879 -44.69 52.63 -32.14
CA LEU A 879 -46.08 52.21 -32.30
C LEU A 879 -46.46 51.14 -31.27
N SER A 880 -46.04 51.36 -30.01
CA SER A 880 -46.16 50.37 -28.93
C SER A 880 -47.59 49.89 -28.69
N GLY A 881 -48.61 50.73 -28.88
CA GLY A 881 -50.02 50.31 -28.76
C GLY A 881 -50.43 49.29 -29.84
N ASN A 882 -49.99 49.49 -31.09
CA ASN A 882 -50.26 48.54 -32.18
C ASN A 882 -49.44 47.27 -32.00
N SER A 883 -48.19 47.38 -31.55
CA SER A 883 -47.35 46.22 -31.24
C SER A 883 -47.89 45.40 -30.08
N MET A 884 -48.41 46.05 -29.04
CA MET A 884 -49.02 45.38 -27.89
C MET A 884 -50.28 44.60 -28.31
N ALA A 885 -51.20 45.26 -29.04
CA ALA A 885 -52.40 44.60 -29.57
C ALA A 885 -52.05 43.47 -30.55
N GLY A 886 -50.99 43.66 -31.36
CA GLY A 886 -50.47 42.62 -32.25
C GLY A 886 -49.91 41.42 -31.49
N ALA A 887 -49.10 41.65 -30.45
CA ALA A 887 -48.54 40.59 -29.61
C ALA A 887 -49.63 39.81 -28.85
N GLU A 888 -50.64 40.50 -28.29
CA GLU A 888 -51.79 39.83 -27.66
C GLU A 888 -52.58 38.98 -28.67
N PHE A 889 -52.86 39.53 -29.86
CA PHE A 889 -53.56 38.79 -30.92
C PHE A 889 -52.80 37.53 -31.36
N TRP A 890 -51.48 37.64 -31.53
CA TRP A 890 -50.66 36.48 -31.92
C TRP A 890 -50.48 35.48 -30.78
N ALA A 891 -50.45 35.95 -29.53
CA ALA A 891 -50.47 35.05 -28.38
C ALA A 891 -51.74 34.18 -28.36
N ASP A 892 -52.92 34.78 -28.52
CA ASP A 892 -54.19 34.06 -28.54
C ASP A 892 -54.30 33.14 -29.76
N THR A 893 -53.82 33.59 -30.93
CA THR A 893 -53.85 32.80 -32.16
C THR A 893 -52.95 31.56 -32.06
N LEU A 894 -51.73 31.72 -31.52
CA LEU A 894 -50.79 30.62 -31.30
C LEU A 894 -51.32 29.61 -30.27
N ASP A 895 -51.96 30.08 -29.19
CA ASP A 895 -52.56 29.18 -28.21
C ASP A 895 -53.78 28.44 -28.79
N ARG A 896 -54.65 29.12 -29.54
CA ARG A 896 -55.77 28.47 -30.26
C ARG A 896 -55.29 27.38 -31.21
N TRP A 897 -54.27 27.66 -32.02
CA TRP A 897 -53.68 26.62 -32.89
C TRP A 897 -53.11 25.46 -32.08
N ALA A 898 -52.47 25.74 -30.95
CA ALA A 898 -52.00 24.69 -30.07
C ALA A 898 -53.16 23.85 -29.50
N GLU A 899 -54.28 24.47 -29.12
CA GLU A 899 -55.49 23.79 -28.63
C GLU A 899 -56.15 22.91 -29.68
N GLU A 900 -56.25 23.39 -30.92
CA GLU A 900 -56.76 22.60 -32.06
C GLU A 900 -55.91 21.34 -32.33
N MET A 901 -54.63 21.36 -31.94
CA MET A 901 -53.71 20.22 -32.05
C MET A 901 -53.69 19.29 -30.84
N VAL A 902 -54.31 19.67 -29.71
CA VAL A 902 -54.30 18.83 -28.50
C VAL A 902 -54.90 17.46 -28.78
N ALA A 903 -55.96 17.39 -29.58
CA ALA A 903 -56.60 16.13 -29.96
C ALA A 903 -55.65 15.17 -30.72
N ALA A 904 -54.75 15.68 -31.58
CA ALA A 904 -53.70 14.88 -32.22
C ALA A 904 -52.61 14.43 -31.23
N SER A 905 -52.43 15.15 -30.13
CA SER A 905 -51.49 14.81 -29.06
C SER A 905 -52.06 13.83 -28.02
N GLU A 906 -53.37 13.53 -28.05
CA GLU A 906 -54.00 12.59 -27.14
C GLU A 906 -53.70 11.13 -27.53
N CYS A 907 -53.06 10.40 -26.62
CA CYS A 907 -52.76 8.98 -26.81
C CYS A 907 -54.00 8.13 -26.49
N LYS A 908 -54.72 7.68 -27.53
CA LYS A 908 -55.91 6.80 -27.38
C LYS A 908 -55.59 5.40 -26.85
N SER A 909 -54.34 4.95 -26.94
CA SER A 909 -53.87 3.62 -26.54
C SER A 909 -53.23 3.56 -25.14
N CYS A 910 -53.10 4.67 -24.42
CA CYS A 910 -52.37 4.75 -23.15
C CYS A 910 -53.16 4.23 -21.92
N SER A 911 -54.09 3.29 -22.10
CA SER A 911 -55.03 2.85 -21.05
C SER A 911 -54.81 1.39 -20.61
N SER A 912 -53.70 1.10 -19.94
CA SER A 912 -53.61 -0.15 -19.18
C SER A 912 -52.69 -0.03 -17.97
N CYS A 913 -53.18 0.63 -16.92
CA CYS A 913 -52.70 0.35 -15.57
C CYS A 913 -53.73 -0.56 -14.90
N SER A 914 -53.28 -1.72 -14.40
CA SER A 914 -54.10 -2.57 -13.54
C SER A 914 -54.47 -1.79 -12.27
N ALA A 915 -55.73 -1.92 -11.79
CA ALA A 915 -56.29 -1.15 -10.67
C ALA A 915 -55.59 -1.37 -9.30
N ASP A 916 -54.53 -2.19 -9.28
CA ASP A 916 -53.78 -2.60 -8.08
C ASP A 916 -52.34 -2.05 -8.05
N SER A 917 -51.93 -1.26 -9.04
CA SER A 917 -50.60 -0.61 -9.09
C SER A 917 -50.70 0.92 -8.91
N LEU A 918 -49.62 1.54 -8.43
CA LEU A 918 -49.55 3.00 -8.31
C LEU A 918 -49.63 3.65 -9.71
N PRO A 919 -50.36 4.76 -9.86
CA PRO A 919 -50.38 5.51 -11.11
C PRO A 919 -48.96 5.91 -11.58
N PRO A 920 -48.66 5.85 -12.89
CA PRO A 920 -47.34 6.18 -13.42
C PRO A 920 -46.84 7.57 -13.05
N GLU A 921 -47.75 8.54 -12.88
CA GLU A 921 -47.42 9.90 -12.47
C GLU A 921 -46.78 9.94 -11.07
N ILE A 922 -47.27 9.13 -10.14
CA ILE A 922 -46.75 9.02 -8.77
C ILE A 922 -45.39 8.30 -8.80
N VAL A 923 -45.29 7.21 -9.57
CA VAL A 923 -44.03 6.47 -9.75
C VAL A 923 -42.93 7.37 -10.32
N LEU A 924 -43.26 8.17 -11.35
CA LEU A 924 -42.31 9.11 -11.95
C LEU A 924 -41.85 10.18 -10.96
N LYS A 925 -42.76 10.73 -10.12
CA LYS A 925 -42.39 11.70 -9.07
C LYS A 925 -41.42 11.09 -8.05
N VAL A 926 -41.68 9.87 -7.59
CA VAL A 926 -40.79 9.15 -6.64
C VAL A 926 -39.43 8.86 -7.29
N MET A 927 -39.40 8.46 -8.57
CA MET A 927 -38.15 8.23 -9.30
C MET A 927 -37.34 9.51 -9.50
N LYS A 928 -37.99 10.63 -9.80
CA LYS A 928 -37.34 11.94 -9.90
C LYS A 928 -36.77 12.36 -8.54
N ALA A 929 -37.57 12.27 -7.48
CA ALA A 929 -37.10 12.57 -6.13
C ALA A 929 -35.90 11.72 -5.72
N LEU A 930 -35.91 10.41 -5.98
CA LEU A 930 -34.78 9.52 -5.72
C LEU A 930 -33.52 9.95 -6.46
N ARG A 931 -33.63 10.27 -7.75
CA ARG A 931 -32.50 10.71 -8.56
C ARG A 931 -31.96 12.05 -8.07
N ASP A 932 -32.84 12.99 -7.80
CA ASP A 932 -32.46 14.34 -7.38
C ASP A 932 -31.84 14.31 -5.98
N GLU A 933 -32.31 13.43 -5.09
CA GLU A 933 -31.69 13.17 -3.78
C GLU A 933 -30.28 12.58 -3.92
N MET A 934 -30.11 11.58 -4.81
CA MET A 934 -28.79 11.01 -5.08
C MET A 934 -27.80 12.05 -5.62
N LYS A 935 -28.27 12.94 -6.51
CA LYS A 935 -27.47 14.04 -7.05
C LYS A 935 -27.15 15.07 -5.98
N LEU A 936 -28.14 15.46 -5.17
CA LEU A 936 -27.94 16.40 -4.08
C LEU A 936 -26.85 15.90 -3.13
N ARG A 937 -26.88 14.62 -2.77
CA ARG A 937 -25.82 14.03 -1.93
C ARG A 937 -24.43 14.12 -2.53
N ASP A 938 -24.29 13.91 -3.84
CA ASP A 938 -23.00 14.08 -4.50
C ASP A 938 -22.57 15.57 -4.54
N GLU A 939 -23.50 16.51 -4.67
CA GLU A 939 -23.23 17.95 -4.52
C GLU A 939 -22.83 18.32 -3.07
N THR A 940 -23.50 17.75 -2.06
CA THR A 940 -23.19 17.93 -0.63
C THR A 940 -21.78 17.41 -0.32
N ARG A 941 -21.40 16.26 -0.87
CA ARG A 941 -20.03 15.71 -0.76
C ARG A 941 -18.98 16.60 -1.42
N GLU A 942 -19.25 17.10 -2.62
CA GLU A 942 -18.35 18.05 -3.30
C GLU A 942 -18.16 19.31 -2.45
N LEU A 943 -19.25 19.86 -1.91
CA LEU A 943 -19.21 21.08 -1.11
C LEU A 943 -18.42 20.88 0.20
N GLU A 944 -18.57 19.74 0.87
CA GLU A 944 -17.78 19.40 2.06
C GLU A 944 -16.30 19.22 1.71
N ASN A 945 -15.98 18.51 0.63
CA ASN A 945 -14.59 18.32 0.20
C ASN A 945 -13.93 19.65 -0.23
N ALA A 946 -14.69 20.57 -0.82
CA ALA A 946 -14.19 21.88 -1.22
C ALA A 946 -14.06 22.86 -0.05
N LYS A 947 -14.77 22.64 1.07
CA LYS A 947 -14.85 23.54 2.23
C LYS A 947 -13.51 24.14 2.69
N PRO A 948 -12.39 23.38 2.79
CA PRO A 948 -11.11 23.96 3.23
C PRO A 948 -10.48 24.95 2.25
N ALA A 949 -10.88 24.90 0.97
CA ALA A 949 -10.36 25.74 -0.11
C ALA A 949 -11.32 26.88 -0.52
N LEU A 950 -12.54 26.92 0.03
CA LEU A 950 -13.52 27.97 -0.23
C LEU A 950 -13.25 29.23 0.60
N LYS A 951 -13.71 30.38 0.11
CA LYS A 951 -13.61 31.66 0.85
C LYS A 951 -14.63 31.69 2.00
N ALA A 952 -14.36 32.50 3.01
CA ALA A 952 -15.26 32.69 4.16
C ALA A 952 -16.66 33.13 3.69
N GLY A 953 -17.70 32.43 4.15
CA GLY A 953 -19.12 32.69 3.80
C GLY A 953 -19.61 32.01 2.51
N GLU A 954 -18.72 31.64 1.59
CA GLU A 954 -19.11 30.99 0.32
C GLU A 954 -19.70 29.60 0.54
N HIS A 955 -19.12 28.84 1.48
CA HIS A 955 -19.63 27.53 1.88
C HIS A 955 -21.07 27.61 2.42
N SER A 956 -21.35 28.55 3.33
CA SER A 956 -22.68 28.73 3.91
C SER A 956 -23.72 29.11 2.86
N GLN A 957 -23.38 30.00 1.91
CA GLN A 957 -24.29 30.37 0.82
C GLN A 957 -24.60 29.16 -0.09
N LYS A 958 -23.59 28.37 -0.46
CA LYS A 958 -23.79 27.17 -1.27
C LYS A 958 -24.60 26.11 -0.51
N SER A 959 -24.37 25.96 0.80
CA SER A 959 -25.12 25.04 1.65
C SER A 959 -26.60 25.41 1.74
N ALA A 960 -26.93 26.69 1.86
CA ALA A 960 -28.32 27.19 1.84
C ALA A 960 -29.02 26.92 0.49
N ASN A 961 -28.27 26.99 -0.63
CA ASN A 961 -28.82 26.60 -1.94
C ASN A 961 -29.11 25.10 -2.01
N LEU A 962 -28.26 24.24 -1.43
CA LEU A 962 -28.52 22.80 -1.32
C LEU A 962 -29.73 22.52 -0.41
N ALA A 963 -29.86 23.23 0.72
CA ALA A 963 -31.04 23.14 1.59
C ALA A 963 -32.33 23.50 0.84
N SER A 964 -32.30 24.57 0.03
CA SER A 964 -33.43 24.97 -0.81
C SER A 964 -33.81 23.90 -1.84
N LYS A 965 -32.82 23.24 -2.47
CA LYS A 965 -33.07 22.09 -3.34
C LYS A 965 -33.68 20.92 -2.57
N GLN A 966 -33.19 20.61 -1.37
CA GLN A 966 -33.72 19.55 -0.52
C GLN A 966 -35.19 19.78 -0.17
N PHE A 967 -35.58 21.01 0.17
CA PHE A 967 -36.99 21.38 0.36
C PHE A 967 -37.82 21.19 -0.91
N GLY A 968 -37.25 21.50 -2.08
CA GLY A 968 -37.89 21.25 -3.38
C GLY A 968 -38.15 19.77 -3.64
N ILE A 969 -37.15 18.91 -3.38
CA ILE A 969 -37.27 17.44 -3.52
C ILE A 969 -38.33 16.92 -2.56
N GLN A 970 -38.29 17.34 -1.29
CA GLN A 970 -39.28 17.00 -0.27
C GLN A 970 -40.71 17.42 -0.66
N ALA A 971 -40.88 18.60 -1.27
CA ALA A 971 -42.17 19.04 -1.78
C ALA A 971 -42.68 18.14 -2.92
N GLY A 972 -41.79 17.64 -3.78
CA GLY A 972 -42.11 16.63 -4.80
C GLY A 972 -42.61 15.31 -4.20
N VAL A 973 -41.92 14.81 -3.17
CA VAL A 973 -42.34 13.62 -2.42
C VAL A 973 -43.68 13.84 -1.73
N ARG A 974 -43.91 15.01 -1.16
CA ARG A 974 -45.19 15.39 -0.55
C ARG A 974 -46.32 15.41 -1.57
N GLY A 975 -46.07 15.95 -2.77
CA GLY A 975 -47.03 15.90 -3.86
C GLY A 975 -47.42 14.46 -4.22
N ALA A 976 -46.45 13.54 -4.30
CA ALA A 976 -46.72 12.12 -4.51
C ALA A 976 -47.56 11.50 -3.37
N PHE A 977 -47.22 11.83 -2.11
CA PHE A 977 -47.99 11.40 -0.94
C PHE A 977 -49.45 11.88 -0.97
N ASP A 978 -49.67 13.16 -1.28
CA ASP A 978 -51.01 13.75 -1.36
C ASP A 978 -51.83 13.16 -2.53
N ASP A 979 -51.19 12.87 -3.66
CA ASP A 979 -51.83 12.23 -4.81
C ASP A 979 -52.28 10.80 -4.47
N ILE A 980 -51.48 10.01 -3.74
CA ILE A 980 -51.88 8.67 -3.27
C ILE A 980 -53.12 8.76 -2.37
N ARG A 981 -53.19 9.75 -1.47
CA ARG A 981 -54.34 9.93 -0.58
C ARG A 981 -55.63 10.32 -1.30
N ARG A 982 -55.52 10.96 -2.47
CA ARG A 982 -56.66 11.35 -3.31
C ARG A 982 -57.20 10.19 -4.14
N LEU A 983 -56.48 9.07 -4.25
CA LEU A 983 -56.95 7.90 -4.98
C LEU A 983 -58.12 7.21 -4.25
N PRO A 984 -59.09 6.65 -4.99
CA PRO A 984 -60.12 5.79 -4.41
C PRO A 984 -59.47 4.60 -3.68
N GLN A 985 -59.79 4.39 -2.41
CA GLN A 985 -59.16 3.38 -1.53
C GLN A 985 -57.63 3.54 -1.36
N GLY A 986 -57.06 4.72 -1.62
CA GLY A 986 -55.60 4.94 -1.57
C GLY A 986 -54.96 4.61 -0.21
N ASN A 987 -55.61 4.95 0.90
CA ASN A 987 -55.12 4.62 2.25
C ASN A 987 -55.18 3.12 2.56
N GLU A 988 -56.17 2.41 2.02
CA GLU A 988 -56.36 0.98 2.25
C GLU A 988 -55.41 0.15 1.38
N LYS A 989 -55.23 0.55 0.12
CA LYS A 989 -54.37 -0.15 -0.85
C LYS A 989 -52.88 0.19 -0.70
N PHE A 990 -52.53 1.41 -0.29
CA PHE A 990 -51.15 1.91 -0.28
C PHE A 990 -50.69 2.47 1.08
N GLY A 991 -51.25 1.96 2.19
CA GLY A 991 -50.93 2.45 3.54
C GLY A 991 -49.45 2.29 3.93
N LYS A 992 -48.75 1.28 3.38
CA LYS A 992 -47.31 1.05 3.67
C LYS A 992 -46.44 2.05 2.91
N GLU A 993 -46.78 2.32 1.67
CA GLU A 993 -46.13 3.30 0.80
C GLU A 993 -46.30 4.71 1.39
N LEU A 994 -47.48 5.05 1.89
CA LEU A 994 -47.72 6.30 2.63
C LEU A 994 -46.84 6.38 3.90
N LYS A 995 -46.68 5.29 4.66
CA LYS A 995 -45.78 5.28 5.83
C LYS A 995 -44.32 5.55 5.43
N LEU A 996 -43.85 4.91 4.36
CA LEU A 996 -42.49 5.09 3.84
C LEU A 996 -42.26 6.52 3.32
N LEU A 997 -43.15 7.05 2.48
CA LEU A 997 -43.06 8.43 1.99
C LEU A 997 -43.16 9.44 3.14
N GLY A 998 -43.95 9.15 4.18
CA GLY A 998 -43.98 9.92 5.42
C GLY A 998 -42.62 9.98 6.12
N ALA A 999 -41.95 8.82 6.26
CA ALA A 999 -40.61 8.74 6.83
C ALA A 999 -39.58 9.49 5.97
N VAL A 1000 -39.63 9.32 4.65
CA VAL A 1000 -38.77 10.06 3.69
C VAL A 1000 -38.91 11.57 3.90
N MET A 1001 -40.14 12.10 3.95
CA MET A 1001 -40.37 13.53 4.14
C MET A 1001 -39.80 14.06 5.45
N GLN A 1002 -39.80 13.26 6.52
CA GLN A 1002 -39.23 13.64 7.81
C GLN A 1002 -37.70 13.70 7.72
N VAL A 1003 -37.06 12.67 7.16
CA VAL A 1003 -35.61 12.61 6.99
C VAL A 1003 -35.12 13.72 6.05
N MET A 1004 -35.84 14.00 4.96
CA MET A 1004 -35.50 15.09 4.05
C MET A 1004 -35.62 16.48 4.71
N MET A 1005 -36.62 16.68 5.58
CA MET A 1005 -36.75 17.92 6.35
C MET A 1005 -35.58 18.10 7.33
N GLU A 1006 -35.11 17.01 7.93
CA GLU A 1006 -33.92 17.00 8.78
C GLU A 1006 -32.65 17.32 7.97
N ALA A 1007 -32.44 16.65 6.83
CA ALA A 1007 -31.33 16.94 5.93
C ALA A 1007 -31.31 18.42 5.50
N ALA A 1008 -32.47 18.98 5.12
CA ALA A 1008 -32.58 20.38 4.75
C ALA A 1008 -32.20 21.31 5.92
N GLY A 1009 -32.63 20.98 7.14
CA GLY A 1009 -32.26 21.74 8.34
C GLY A 1009 -30.77 21.66 8.69
N ILE A 1010 -30.11 20.52 8.45
CA ILE A 1010 -28.66 20.38 8.63
C ILE A 1010 -27.90 21.25 7.60
N LEU A 1011 -28.30 21.18 6.33
CA LEU A 1011 -27.73 21.98 5.24
C LEU A 1011 -27.94 23.49 5.45
N ASP A 1012 -29.09 23.90 5.97
CA ASP A 1012 -29.40 25.32 6.25
C ASP A 1012 -28.52 25.89 7.36
N ASN A 1013 -28.05 25.05 8.30
CA ASN A 1013 -27.07 25.40 9.31
C ASN A 1013 -25.62 25.38 8.81
N ALA A 1014 -25.41 25.29 7.49
CA ALA A 1014 -24.09 25.17 6.86
C ALA A 1014 -23.26 23.95 7.33
N ASP A 1015 -23.93 22.84 7.67
CA ASP A 1015 -23.28 21.55 7.89
C ASP A 1015 -23.47 20.64 6.67
N THR A 1016 -22.39 20.42 5.93
CA THR A 1016 -22.34 19.51 4.77
C THR A 1016 -21.60 18.21 5.10
N GLY A 1017 -21.25 18.01 6.36
CA GLY A 1017 -20.44 16.89 6.81
C GLY A 1017 -21.19 15.56 6.86
N ALA A 1018 -20.65 14.63 7.66
CA ALA A 1018 -21.24 13.30 7.84
C ALA A 1018 -22.74 13.29 8.19
N PRO A 1019 -23.29 14.20 9.03
CA PRO A 1019 -24.71 14.21 9.35
C PRO A 1019 -25.64 14.46 8.16
N ALA A 1020 -25.30 15.43 7.30
CA ALA A 1020 -26.09 15.74 6.09
C ALA A 1020 -26.07 14.57 5.11
N ILE A 1021 -24.88 14.05 4.81
CA ILE A 1021 -24.68 12.92 3.89
C ILE A 1021 -25.40 11.66 4.39
N ALA A 1022 -25.43 11.43 5.71
CA ALA A 1022 -26.13 10.30 6.32
C ALA A 1022 -27.66 10.45 6.18
N ALA A 1023 -28.20 11.62 6.47
CA ALA A 1023 -29.64 11.90 6.31
C ALA A 1023 -30.09 11.78 4.85
N GLU A 1024 -29.35 12.33 3.90
CA GLU A 1024 -29.63 12.17 2.45
C GLU A 1024 -29.54 10.69 2.03
N THR A 1025 -28.57 9.94 2.57
CA THR A 1025 -28.45 8.50 2.27
C THR A 1025 -29.63 7.70 2.83
N GLU A 1026 -30.09 8.01 4.03
CA GLU A 1026 -31.28 7.41 4.64
C GLU A 1026 -32.53 7.72 3.81
N ALA A 1027 -32.70 8.95 3.31
CA ALA A 1027 -33.78 9.31 2.40
C ALA A 1027 -33.74 8.50 1.09
N ILE A 1028 -32.55 8.32 0.50
CA ILE A 1028 -32.34 7.48 -0.70
C ILE A 1028 -32.74 6.02 -0.44
N GLU A 1029 -32.32 5.44 0.68
CA GLU A 1029 -32.65 4.06 1.03
C GLU A 1029 -34.16 3.85 1.23
N LEU A 1030 -34.82 4.78 1.92
CA LEU A 1030 -36.27 4.76 2.11
C LEU A 1030 -37.02 4.93 0.78
N LEU A 1031 -36.55 5.81 -0.11
CA LEU A 1031 -37.11 5.96 -1.46
C LEU A 1031 -36.91 4.72 -2.33
N LEU A 1032 -35.75 4.06 -2.25
CA LEU A 1032 -35.49 2.78 -2.92
C LEU A 1032 -36.41 1.68 -2.38
N GLN A 1033 -36.65 1.64 -1.08
CA GLN A 1033 -37.59 0.70 -0.47
C GLN A 1033 -39.02 0.97 -0.95
N ALA A 1034 -39.44 2.24 -1.02
CA ALA A 1034 -40.74 2.63 -1.57
C ALA A 1034 -40.89 2.26 -3.06
N LYS A 1035 -39.82 2.36 -3.85
CA LYS A 1035 -39.79 1.96 -5.28
C LYS A 1035 -39.90 0.44 -5.47
N ARG A 1036 -39.28 -0.36 -4.58
CA ARG A 1036 -39.12 -1.82 -4.73
C ARG A 1036 -40.27 -2.66 -4.16
N GLN A 1037 -41.15 -2.11 -3.32
CA GLN A 1037 -42.20 -2.90 -2.68
C GLN A 1037 -43.36 -3.21 -3.63
N SER A 1038 -43.61 -4.51 -3.82
CA SER A 1038 -44.73 -5.04 -4.59
C SER A 1038 -46.03 -5.06 -3.77
N PRO A 1039 -47.19 -4.76 -4.37
CA PRO A 1039 -48.48 -4.95 -3.73
C PRO A 1039 -48.89 -6.44 -3.80
N LYS A 1040 -48.34 -7.30 -2.93
CA LYS A 1040 -49.02 -8.51 -2.41
C LYS A 1040 -48.17 -9.28 -1.40
N GLY A 1041 -48.59 -9.23 -0.14
CA GLY A 1041 -48.51 -10.36 0.77
C GLY A 1041 -49.92 -10.95 0.92
N GLY A 1042 -50.18 -12.11 0.32
CA GLY A 1042 -51.47 -12.80 0.41
C GLY A 1042 -51.53 -13.99 -0.56
N GLY A 1043 -51.44 -15.21 -0.02
CA GLY A 1043 -51.23 -16.45 -0.77
C GLY A 1043 -52.46 -16.98 -1.54
N GLY A 1044 -52.18 -17.99 -2.38
CA GLY A 1044 -53.20 -18.80 -3.06
C GLY A 1044 -52.77 -19.22 -4.47
N GLY A 1045 -51.93 -20.27 -4.56
CA GLY A 1045 -51.60 -20.90 -5.83
C GLY A 1045 -52.78 -21.70 -6.38
N GLY A 1046 -53.19 -21.41 -7.61
CA GLY A 1046 -54.18 -22.16 -8.38
C GLY A 1046 -53.65 -22.44 -9.78
N SER A 1047 -53.42 -23.71 -10.08
CA SER A 1047 -52.89 -24.23 -11.34
C SER A 1047 -53.98 -24.40 -12.41
N ASN A 1048 -53.88 -23.70 -13.54
CA ASN A 1048 -54.39 -24.19 -14.84
C ASN A 1048 -53.69 -23.46 -16.01
N PRO A 1049 -53.18 -24.17 -17.05
CA PRO A 1049 -52.44 -23.57 -18.15
C PRO A 1049 -53.37 -23.32 -19.36
N GLY A 1050 -53.41 -22.07 -19.83
CA GLY A 1050 -54.18 -21.69 -21.02
C GLY A 1050 -54.55 -20.22 -21.03
N GLY A 1051 -53.60 -19.36 -21.37
CA GLY A 1051 -53.80 -17.91 -21.50
C GLY A 1051 -52.49 -17.17 -21.31
N GLY A 1052 -52.04 -16.46 -22.34
CA GLY A 1052 -50.79 -15.68 -22.30
C GLY A 1052 -50.82 -14.58 -21.23
N GLY A 1053 -49.64 -14.32 -20.66
CA GLY A 1053 -49.41 -13.32 -19.61
C GLY A 1053 -49.47 -13.94 -18.21
N THR A 1054 -48.32 -14.34 -17.68
CA THR A 1054 -48.18 -14.67 -16.25
C THR A 1054 -48.63 -13.47 -15.40
N ALA A 1055 -49.66 -13.66 -14.58
CA ALA A 1055 -50.25 -12.63 -13.72
C ALA A 1055 -49.28 -12.07 -12.65
N ASP A 1056 -48.13 -12.71 -12.42
CA ASP A 1056 -47.14 -12.27 -11.42
C ASP A 1056 -46.29 -11.07 -11.87
N SER A 1057 -46.27 -10.71 -13.16
CA SER A 1057 -45.50 -9.57 -13.69
C SER A 1057 -46.35 -8.34 -14.04
N ALA A 1058 -47.68 -8.40 -13.83
CA ALA A 1058 -48.66 -7.40 -14.28
C ALA A 1058 -49.10 -6.40 -13.18
N SER A 1059 -48.55 -6.49 -11.97
CA SER A 1059 -48.97 -5.71 -10.80
C SER A 1059 -48.09 -4.50 -10.48
N GLN A 1060 -47.08 -4.19 -11.31
CA GLN A 1060 -46.20 -3.03 -11.12
C GLN A 1060 -46.06 -2.24 -12.42
N ALA A 1061 -46.03 -0.91 -12.32
CA ALA A 1061 -45.75 -0.02 -13.44
C ALA A 1061 -44.39 -0.38 -14.07
N ALA A 1062 -44.35 -0.64 -15.37
CA ALA A 1062 -43.13 -1.00 -16.09
C ALA A 1062 -42.06 0.10 -16.01
N LEU A 1063 -42.47 1.36 -15.81
CA LEU A 1063 -41.58 2.48 -15.54
C LEU A 1063 -40.80 2.32 -14.22
N ALA A 1064 -41.35 1.62 -13.22
CA ALA A 1064 -40.65 1.35 -11.96
C ALA A 1064 -39.46 0.38 -12.15
N ASP A 1065 -39.51 -0.48 -13.16
CA ASP A 1065 -38.41 -1.39 -13.55
C ASP A 1065 -37.25 -0.64 -14.26
N LEU A 1066 -37.36 0.67 -14.44
CA LEU A 1066 -36.37 1.53 -15.08
C LEU A 1066 -35.71 2.48 -14.05
N GLY A 1067 -34.44 2.82 -14.26
CA GLY A 1067 -33.66 3.73 -13.40
C GLY A 1067 -32.88 3.04 -12.27
N PRO A 1068 -32.09 3.81 -11.50
CA PRO A 1068 -31.08 3.28 -10.59
C PRO A 1068 -31.64 2.25 -9.59
N GLY A 1069 -30.92 1.12 -9.44
CA GLY A 1069 -31.26 0.01 -8.54
C GLY A 1069 -32.27 -1.01 -9.08
N SER A 1070 -32.54 -1.04 -10.38
CA SER A 1070 -33.52 -1.90 -11.07
C SER A 1070 -32.99 -3.28 -11.52
N ASP A 1071 -31.99 -3.85 -10.83
CA ASP A 1071 -31.52 -5.20 -11.16
C ASP A 1071 -32.63 -6.22 -10.87
N ALA A 1072 -33.34 -6.63 -11.93
CA ALA A 1072 -34.53 -7.49 -11.90
C ALA A 1072 -34.31 -8.87 -11.26
N GLU A 1073 -33.06 -9.25 -10.97
CA GLU A 1073 -32.69 -10.54 -10.38
C GLU A 1073 -32.11 -10.46 -8.95
N THR A 1074 -32.02 -9.26 -8.34
CA THR A 1074 -31.45 -9.13 -7.00
C THR A 1074 -32.50 -9.32 -5.89
N HIS A 1075 -32.63 -10.54 -5.37
CA HIS A 1075 -33.33 -10.78 -4.10
C HIS A 1075 -32.48 -10.27 -2.92
N VAL A 1076 -32.76 -9.04 -2.47
CA VAL A 1076 -32.14 -8.47 -1.28
C VAL A 1076 -33.02 -8.75 -0.06
N GLN A 1077 -32.48 -9.49 0.92
CA GLN A 1077 -33.10 -9.61 2.25
C GLN A 1077 -33.34 -8.20 2.82
N THR A 1078 -34.56 -7.91 3.25
CA THR A 1078 -34.92 -6.66 3.94
C THR A 1078 -34.00 -6.44 5.14
N ARG A 1079 -32.96 -5.63 4.97
CA ARG A 1079 -32.15 -5.14 6.09
C ARG A 1079 -32.92 -3.99 6.75
N PRO A 1080 -33.03 -3.94 8.08
CA PRO A 1080 -33.57 -2.77 8.75
C PRO A 1080 -32.69 -1.56 8.41
N VAL A 1081 -33.32 -0.47 7.92
CA VAL A 1081 -32.64 0.80 7.65
C VAL A 1081 -32.13 1.32 8.99
N GLY A 1082 -30.82 1.47 9.14
CA GLY A 1082 -30.21 1.99 10.36
C GLY A 1082 -30.49 3.49 10.47
N GLN A 1083 -31.31 3.90 11.45
CA GLN A 1083 -31.53 5.31 11.76
C GLN A 1083 -30.20 5.96 12.14
N SER A 1084 -29.78 6.94 11.34
CA SER A 1084 -28.51 7.64 11.52
C SER A 1084 -28.67 8.92 12.35
N THR A 1085 -29.88 9.50 12.33
CA THR A 1085 -30.22 10.76 12.99
C THR A 1085 -31.35 10.55 14.01
N GLY A 1086 -31.12 10.93 15.26
CA GLY A 1086 -31.86 10.43 16.43
C GLY A 1086 -33.29 10.96 16.67
N LYS A 1087 -33.99 11.49 15.66
CA LYS A 1087 -35.31 12.14 15.82
C LYS A 1087 -36.49 11.39 15.22
N ALA A 1088 -36.29 10.50 14.26
CA ALA A 1088 -37.32 9.53 13.89
C ALA A 1088 -37.42 8.49 15.02
N GLY A 1089 -38.57 8.35 15.66
CA GLY A 1089 -38.72 7.49 16.85
C GLY A 1089 -38.12 6.09 16.66
N ARG A 1090 -37.43 5.58 17.68
CA ARG A 1090 -36.78 4.26 17.66
C ARG A 1090 -37.79 3.16 17.31
N GLU A 1091 -37.71 2.59 16.11
CA GLU A 1091 -38.29 1.27 15.85
C GLU A 1091 -37.32 0.22 16.43
N LEU A 1092 -37.59 -0.23 17.67
CA LEU A 1092 -36.87 -1.34 18.28
C LEU A 1092 -36.99 -2.59 17.36
N PRO A 1093 -35.89 -3.33 17.13
CA PRO A 1093 -35.94 -4.61 16.42
C PRO A 1093 -37.02 -5.53 17.02
N GLU A 1094 -37.67 -6.38 16.20
CA GLU A 1094 -38.73 -7.26 16.70
C GLU A 1094 -38.25 -8.10 17.89
N GLU A 1095 -37.00 -8.57 17.90
CA GLU A 1095 -36.41 -9.31 19.02
C GLU A 1095 -36.45 -8.53 20.35
N PHE A 1096 -36.24 -7.21 20.32
CA PHE A 1096 -36.34 -6.35 21.50
C PHE A 1096 -37.78 -6.06 21.91
N LYS A 1097 -38.71 -5.94 20.96
CA LYS A 1097 -40.15 -5.81 21.25
C LYS A 1097 -40.69 -7.09 21.87
N THR A 1098 -40.38 -8.24 21.28
CA THR A 1098 -40.74 -9.55 21.83
C THR A 1098 -40.10 -9.79 23.19
N GLY A 1099 -38.86 -9.32 23.39
CA GLY A 1099 -38.18 -9.35 24.70
C GLY A 1099 -38.84 -8.45 25.75
N LEU A 1100 -39.26 -7.24 25.36
CA LEU A 1100 -39.99 -6.30 26.24
C LEU A 1100 -41.42 -6.79 26.54
N ASP A 1101 -42.14 -7.30 25.55
CA ASP A 1101 -43.47 -7.89 25.75
C ASP A 1101 -43.38 -9.15 26.60
N ALA A 1102 -42.34 -9.98 26.44
CA ALA A 1102 -42.09 -11.11 27.32
C ALA A 1102 -41.70 -10.67 28.74
N TYR A 1103 -40.99 -9.54 28.88
CA TYR A 1103 -40.65 -8.95 30.18
C TYR A 1103 -41.88 -8.37 30.88
N PHE A 1104 -42.72 -7.61 30.18
CA PHE A 1104 -43.96 -7.05 30.72
C PHE A 1104 -45.01 -8.13 30.99
N ASN A 1105 -45.17 -9.13 30.13
CA ASN A 1105 -46.02 -10.28 30.41
C ASN A 1105 -45.52 -11.08 31.63
N LYS A 1106 -44.20 -11.18 31.86
CA LYS A 1106 -43.66 -11.78 33.09
C LYS A 1106 -43.86 -10.90 34.33
N LEU A 1107 -43.85 -9.58 34.17
CA LEU A 1107 -44.09 -8.64 35.26
C LEU A 1107 -45.58 -8.63 35.65
N GLU A 1108 -46.48 -8.69 34.68
CA GLU A 1108 -47.93 -8.77 34.89
C GLU A 1108 -48.35 -10.17 35.38
N ALA A 1109 -47.74 -11.25 34.88
CA ALA A 1109 -47.96 -12.60 35.40
C ALA A 1109 -47.38 -12.80 36.81
N GLY A 1110 -46.40 -11.99 37.22
CA GLY A 1110 -45.84 -11.99 38.58
C GLY A 1110 -46.65 -11.19 39.61
N GLY A 1111 -47.67 -10.43 39.18
CA GLY A 1111 -48.50 -9.59 40.04
C GLY A 1111 -49.69 -10.31 40.70
N GLY A 1112 -49.86 -11.62 40.47
CA GLY A 1112 -51.04 -12.38 40.88
C GLY A 1112 -50.75 -13.67 41.65
N ALA A 1113 -50.06 -13.59 42.80
CA ALA A 1113 -50.08 -14.57 43.90
C ALA A 1113 -49.53 -13.89 45.18
N LYS A 1114 -50.31 -13.52 46.19
CA LYS A 1114 -50.87 -14.38 47.25
C LYS A 1114 -51.03 -15.87 46.96
#